data_AF-A0A428P9Y0-F1
#
_entry.id   AF-A0A428P9Y0-F1
#
_cell.length_a   1.000
_cell.length_b   1.000
_cell.length_c   1.000
_cell.angle_alpha   90.00
_cell.angle_beta   90.00
_cell.angle_gamma   90.00
#
_symmetry.space_group_name_H-M   'P 1'
#
loop_
_entity.id
_entity.type
_entity.pdbx_description
1 polymer ?
#
loop_
_entity_poly.entity_id
_entity_poly.type
_entity_poly.pdbx_seq_one_letter_code
_entity_poly.pdbx_strand_id
1 'polypeptide(L)'
;MRLLNSATLEIKEFLSDDTPAYAILSHRWLDGEVSLQDMQAGTATTKAGYQKIKRCCDQALKDGLGFAWVDTCCIYKTSSAELTESINSMYRWYQDATVCYAYLADVETTDPSEDASFRESVWFTRGWTLQELIAPATVEFFNCAWQKIGTKESLKDIISSVTNIDAAMLEGADPDDFSIAKRMSWAAKRTTTRSEDRAYSLLGFFKVNMPMLYGEGERAFIRLQEEIMKISDDQSLFAWKSNSSNYRGLLAKSPMDFLDCSNIIPSKIKWNRIPYSLTTKGLSIELPMVAWAMETYLAALDCEVENIPNSRVGIYLQLLPEKDQYVRVLLEGTDTQTFEARLASKAQFKQIYVRQRDYRKRPMNRLYGFWIRTLPTKINTVPSRGNDRVSEVNSLNKWSDEDRVLEIPTGSSGTAGSIWLSSESGSRPLKLGFDPDFNPVCQFGGHLFSPVKPPIEPQSVAAQMDTSWMTLPRSQYLHRGDRLLGYCKDDYSYRISITNEMVGNRGIWVLDILTLDHALRHDAVCDGCGLDIYGTRFKCLVCSDFDYCSKCTLRADVTHGSHDFQSIEHPREVLSADRQGGGASGFGHSANTNSQRTRIDITANLSAALNHLRCPEVPRALWVDQLCIDQGNHEEKEQQVGMMRSIYQNCTQCVVWLGDIPKDQHMFTLQDATALFDFFKIHAAFGFDQEQFPQVTKAFTRPSSFEGVRNAFRSMRPHGNDWWHRIWTVQEAVLPPKTTVQWGTLTISWGDLRKAFETCSNPRHDVHEMQDFNSIADAIKKDLRHLITVVLGLDISKGKGDTPLMMLHRWRSRYATDPRDKVYGLMGLLEYGAFPSVPTSDYTLSTSALYTRIALDMIRITGNLVPLIGMRGDPRVTPGLPSWVFDFVVLDEARSPNWFMFYHRYESFYADGGEPLRMEVSDDERLLTLEGVYLDRVEHVSDVIADGKKELTERDIDDTLSSWKSLLDHVVKEKRLETSPTGLSWREVFCRTALGDLIFDEFPIRQANDNDCEKFWQFRNDLKQNETWESLQQMVSHQAFFITKGGYIGIGPPTTRVGDGLWVLFGGYMPFILGAVGDEEFEPSNLS
;
A
#
# COMPACT_ATOMS: atom_id res chain seq x y z
N MET A 1 35.15 -10.47 -22.73
CA MET A 1 34.38 -10.00 -23.90
C MET A 1 34.55 -10.99 -25.05
N ARG A 2 33.54 -11.21 -25.90
CA ARG A 2 33.69 -12.02 -27.13
C ARG A 2 33.57 -11.16 -28.38
N LEU A 3 34.34 -11.50 -29.42
CA LEU A 3 34.36 -10.84 -30.72
C LEU A 3 34.29 -11.87 -31.84
N LEU A 4 33.62 -11.53 -32.95
CA LEU A 4 33.72 -12.25 -34.21
C LEU A 4 35.01 -11.87 -34.92
N ASN A 5 35.73 -12.84 -35.48
CA ASN A 5 36.77 -12.53 -36.46
C ASN A 5 36.12 -12.12 -37.79
N SER A 6 36.46 -10.95 -38.33
CA SER A 6 35.79 -10.38 -39.50
C SER A 6 36.01 -11.20 -40.79
N ALA A 7 37.02 -12.07 -40.86
CA ALA A 7 37.33 -12.90 -42.02
C ALA A 7 36.76 -14.34 -41.94
N THR A 8 36.76 -14.96 -40.76
CA THR A 8 36.30 -16.35 -40.59
C THR A 8 34.89 -16.46 -39.98
N LEU A 9 34.35 -15.37 -39.41
CA LEU A 9 33.13 -15.33 -38.58
C LEU A 9 33.19 -16.23 -37.33
N GLU A 10 34.38 -16.73 -36.96
CA GLU A 10 34.59 -17.49 -35.72
C GLU A 10 34.56 -16.55 -34.52
N ILE A 11 33.94 -16.98 -33.42
CA ILE A 11 33.90 -16.24 -32.16
C ILE A 11 35.18 -16.53 -31.36
N LYS A 12 35.82 -15.48 -30.86
CA LYS A 12 36.99 -15.54 -29.97
C LYS A 12 36.74 -14.72 -28.72
N GLU A 13 37.28 -15.18 -27.59
CA GLU A 13 37.09 -14.56 -26.29
C GLU A 13 38.38 -13.88 -25.84
N PHE A 14 38.23 -12.68 -25.27
CA PHE A 14 39.30 -11.79 -24.85
C PHE A 14 39.04 -11.30 -23.42
N LEU A 15 40.10 -11.25 -22.62
CA LEU A 15 40.11 -10.52 -21.35
C LEU A 15 40.19 -9.02 -21.63
N SER A 16 39.80 -8.17 -20.66
CA SER A 16 39.70 -6.72 -20.84
C SER A 16 40.97 -6.12 -21.47
N ASP A 17 42.11 -6.47 -20.90
CA ASP A 17 43.42 -5.86 -21.14
C ASP A 17 44.04 -6.30 -22.48
N ASP A 18 43.53 -7.40 -23.06
CA ASP A 18 43.98 -8.01 -24.33
C ASP A 18 43.02 -7.72 -25.52
N THR A 19 42.03 -6.82 -25.35
CA THR A 19 40.99 -6.59 -26.37
C THR A 19 41.58 -5.89 -27.61
N PRO A 20 41.54 -6.50 -28.82
CA PRO A 20 42.05 -5.88 -30.05
C PRO A 20 41.10 -4.79 -30.55
N ALA A 21 41.52 -3.96 -31.52
CA ALA A 21 40.62 -3.01 -32.18
C ALA A 21 39.48 -3.72 -32.95
N TYR A 22 38.23 -3.29 -32.75
CA TYR A 22 37.02 -3.87 -33.36
C TYR A 22 36.02 -2.82 -33.86
N ALA A 23 35.17 -3.23 -34.80
CA ALA A 23 33.93 -2.54 -35.15
C ALA A 23 32.75 -3.07 -34.33
N ILE A 24 31.70 -2.27 -34.10
CA ILE A 24 30.51 -2.69 -33.34
C ILE A 24 29.21 -2.47 -34.15
N LEU A 25 28.26 -3.41 -34.08
CA LEU A 25 27.01 -3.35 -34.85
C LEU A 25 25.80 -2.90 -34.00
N SER A 26 25.46 -1.62 -34.11
CA SER A 26 24.15 -1.14 -33.66
C SER A 26 23.07 -1.48 -34.69
N HIS A 27 21.99 -2.14 -34.24
CA HIS A 27 20.90 -2.52 -35.13
C HIS A 27 19.60 -2.86 -34.39
N ARG A 28 18.48 -2.82 -35.12
CA ARG A 28 17.19 -3.34 -34.63
C ARG A 28 17.14 -4.87 -34.82
N TRP A 29 16.83 -5.62 -33.76
CA TRP A 29 16.51 -7.05 -33.87
C TRP A 29 15.22 -7.26 -34.68
N LEU A 30 15.22 -8.27 -35.54
CA LEU A 30 14.12 -8.73 -36.39
C LEU A 30 13.90 -10.25 -36.20
N ASP A 31 12.84 -10.80 -36.78
CA ASP A 31 12.59 -12.23 -36.68
C ASP A 31 13.70 -13.05 -37.37
N GLY A 32 14.19 -14.07 -36.67
CA GLY A 32 15.29 -14.90 -37.14
C GLY A 32 16.69 -14.28 -36.95
N GLU A 33 16.93 -13.62 -35.81
CA GLU A 33 18.31 -13.36 -35.37
C GLU A 33 19.15 -14.64 -35.18
N VAL A 34 20.47 -14.45 -35.20
CA VAL A 34 21.47 -15.48 -34.90
C VAL A 34 21.87 -15.35 -33.43
N SER A 35 21.74 -16.43 -32.67
CA SER A 35 22.24 -16.52 -31.29
C SER A 35 23.71 -16.98 -31.23
N LEU A 36 24.36 -16.84 -30.06
CA LEU A 36 25.67 -17.45 -29.80
C LEU A 36 25.60 -18.98 -29.98
N GLN A 37 24.51 -19.60 -29.54
CA GLN A 37 24.23 -21.03 -29.71
C GLN A 37 24.10 -21.41 -31.19
N ASP A 38 23.49 -20.57 -32.03
CA ASP A 38 23.42 -20.81 -33.48
C ASP A 38 24.79 -20.74 -34.18
N MET A 39 25.68 -19.86 -33.71
CA MET A 39 27.06 -19.79 -34.22
C MET A 39 27.84 -21.05 -33.81
N GLN A 40 27.73 -21.47 -32.54
CA GLN A 40 28.39 -22.66 -32.00
C GLN A 40 27.87 -23.97 -32.63
N ALA A 41 26.58 -24.05 -32.95
CA ALA A 41 25.95 -25.20 -33.60
C ALA A 41 26.08 -25.20 -35.14
N GLY A 42 26.63 -24.14 -35.74
CA GLY A 42 26.71 -23.96 -37.20
C GLY A 42 25.37 -23.67 -37.90
N THR A 43 24.26 -23.60 -37.16
CA THR A 43 22.91 -23.33 -37.68
C THR A 43 22.71 -21.88 -38.12
N ALA A 44 23.59 -20.97 -37.70
CA ALA A 44 23.52 -19.53 -38.00
C ALA A 44 23.24 -19.20 -39.48
N THR A 45 23.85 -19.94 -40.42
CA THR A 45 23.68 -19.74 -41.87
C THR A 45 22.23 -19.89 -42.37
N THR A 46 21.35 -20.53 -41.58
CA THR A 46 19.92 -20.71 -41.90
C THR A 46 19.03 -19.55 -41.43
N LYS A 47 19.57 -18.62 -40.63
CA LYS A 47 18.83 -17.51 -40.01
C LYS A 47 18.92 -16.24 -40.86
N ALA A 48 17.82 -15.49 -40.96
CA ALA A 48 17.76 -14.25 -41.74
C ALA A 48 18.78 -13.19 -41.24
N GLY A 49 18.98 -13.10 -39.92
CA GLY A 49 19.92 -12.17 -39.30
C GLY A 49 21.39 -12.38 -39.68
N TYR A 50 21.77 -13.57 -40.17
CA TYR A 50 23.15 -13.90 -40.56
C TYR A 50 23.70 -12.99 -41.66
N GLN A 51 22.86 -12.51 -42.57
CA GLN A 51 23.28 -11.55 -43.60
C GLN A 51 23.77 -10.24 -42.98
N LYS A 52 23.14 -9.73 -41.91
CA LYS A 52 23.59 -8.51 -41.23
C LYS A 52 24.96 -8.70 -40.56
N ILE A 53 25.15 -9.83 -39.89
CA ILE A 53 26.43 -10.18 -39.24
C ILE A 53 27.54 -10.26 -40.29
N LYS A 54 27.29 -10.98 -41.40
CA LYS A 54 28.26 -11.06 -42.49
C LYS A 54 28.57 -9.67 -43.06
N ARG A 55 27.56 -8.85 -43.36
CA ARG A 55 27.76 -7.51 -43.94
C ARG A 55 28.52 -6.56 -43.01
N CYS A 56 28.29 -6.65 -41.70
CA CYS A 56 29.10 -5.96 -40.69
C CYS A 56 30.58 -6.36 -40.78
N CYS A 57 30.87 -7.66 -40.87
CA CYS A 57 32.23 -8.17 -40.99
C CYS A 57 32.87 -7.83 -42.36
N ASP A 58 32.10 -7.94 -43.46
CA ASP A 58 32.50 -7.51 -44.80
C ASP A 58 32.84 -6.00 -44.83
N GLN A 59 32.21 -5.17 -43.97
CA GLN A 59 32.53 -3.75 -43.83
C GLN A 59 33.74 -3.51 -42.92
N ALA A 60 33.81 -4.18 -41.76
CA ALA A 60 34.96 -4.14 -40.86
C ALA A 60 36.27 -4.46 -41.59
N LEU A 61 36.28 -5.45 -42.47
CA LEU A 61 37.45 -5.78 -43.30
C LEU A 61 37.89 -4.66 -44.26
N LYS A 62 36.96 -3.87 -44.82
CA LYS A 62 37.30 -2.72 -45.69
C LYS A 62 37.96 -1.61 -44.88
N ASP A 63 37.48 -1.42 -43.66
CA ASP A 63 37.94 -0.37 -42.75
C ASP A 63 39.17 -0.82 -41.91
N GLY A 64 39.74 -2.00 -42.23
CA GLY A 64 40.98 -2.53 -41.65
C GLY A 64 40.83 -3.30 -40.34
N LEU A 65 39.60 -3.54 -39.87
CA LEU A 65 39.29 -4.11 -38.57
C LEU A 65 39.09 -5.64 -38.65
N GLY A 66 40.05 -6.37 -38.10
CA GLY A 66 40.06 -7.84 -38.07
C GLY A 66 39.02 -8.48 -37.14
N PHE A 67 38.31 -7.68 -36.34
CA PHE A 67 37.27 -8.14 -35.42
C PHE A 67 36.03 -7.24 -35.45
N ALA A 68 34.87 -7.83 -35.14
CA ALA A 68 33.59 -7.13 -34.98
C ALA A 68 32.81 -7.68 -33.76
N TRP A 69 31.99 -6.83 -33.13
CA TRP A 69 31.06 -7.22 -32.06
C TRP A 69 29.61 -7.08 -32.52
N VAL A 70 28.78 -8.06 -32.16
CA VAL A 70 27.33 -8.06 -32.39
C VAL A 70 26.62 -8.66 -31.18
N ASP A 71 25.72 -7.91 -30.56
CA ASP A 71 25.04 -8.26 -29.31
C ASP A 71 24.23 -9.58 -29.42
N THR A 72 23.72 -9.93 -30.61
CA THR A 72 22.87 -11.10 -30.83
C THR A 72 23.63 -12.40 -30.65
N CYS A 73 24.92 -12.44 -31.01
CA CYS A 73 25.75 -13.64 -30.97
C CYS A 73 27.04 -13.54 -30.15
N CYS A 74 27.43 -12.37 -29.65
CA CYS A 74 28.61 -12.22 -28.77
C CYS A 74 28.30 -12.38 -27.27
N ILE A 75 27.01 -12.26 -26.87
CA ILE A 75 26.54 -12.38 -25.48
C ILE A 75 25.86 -13.74 -25.25
N TYR A 76 26.21 -14.48 -24.19
CA TYR A 76 25.54 -15.71 -23.78
C TYR A 76 24.28 -15.41 -22.95
N LYS A 77 23.20 -15.07 -23.65
CA LYS A 77 21.91 -14.63 -23.08
C LYS A 77 21.19 -15.68 -22.20
N THR A 78 21.75 -16.87 -22.03
CA THR A 78 21.24 -17.97 -21.18
C THR A 78 21.99 -18.14 -19.86
N SER A 79 22.99 -17.30 -19.54
CA SER A 79 23.53 -17.16 -18.18
C SER A 79 23.10 -15.82 -17.60
N SER A 80 22.44 -15.82 -16.44
CA SER A 80 22.06 -14.59 -15.73
C SER A 80 23.27 -13.74 -15.32
N ALA A 81 24.36 -14.40 -14.90
CA ALA A 81 25.62 -13.77 -14.52
C ALA A 81 26.30 -13.08 -15.72
N GLU A 82 26.52 -13.81 -16.83
CA GLU A 82 27.17 -13.21 -18.02
C GLU A 82 26.30 -12.13 -18.66
N LEU A 83 24.97 -12.29 -18.65
CA LEU A 83 24.04 -11.26 -19.13
C LEU A 83 24.12 -9.99 -18.27
N THR A 84 24.25 -10.13 -16.95
CA THR A 84 24.41 -9.01 -16.01
C THR A 84 25.75 -8.31 -16.20
N GLU A 85 26.85 -9.04 -16.35
CA GLU A 85 28.18 -8.48 -16.67
C GLU A 85 28.16 -7.74 -18.02
N SER A 86 27.56 -8.36 -19.04
CA SER A 86 27.48 -7.82 -20.40
C SER A 86 26.68 -6.53 -20.47
N ILE A 87 25.52 -6.46 -19.79
CA ILE A 87 24.68 -5.26 -19.80
C ILE A 87 25.37 -4.09 -19.07
N ASN A 88 26.00 -4.34 -17.91
CA ASN A 88 26.79 -3.29 -17.22
C ASN A 88 28.01 -2.85 -18.05
N SER A 89 28.59 -3.74 -18.86
CA SER A 89 29.74 -3.45 -19.72
C SER A 89 29.39 -2.82 -21.08
N MET A 90 28.14 -2.91 -21.53
CA MET A 90 27.73 -2.60 -22.91
C MET A 90 28.09 -1.17 -23.34
N TYR A 91 27.90 -0.16 -22.48
CA TYR A 91 28.25 1.22 -22.79
C TYR A 91 29.75 1.38 -23.11
N ARG A 92 30.61 0.74 -22.30
CA ARG A 92 32.07 0.73 -22.50
C ARG A 92 32.43 0.00 -23.80
N TRP A 93 31.77 -1.11 -24.13
CA TRP A 93 31.99 -1.81 -25.40
C TRP A 93 31.57 -1.00 -26.64
N TYR A 94 30.64 -0.05 -26.50
CA TYR A 94 30.37 0.93 -27.56
C TYR A 94 31.36 2.10 -27.54
N GLN A 95 31.83 2.53 -26.37
CA GLN A 95 32.82 3.60 -26.21
C GLN A 95 34.21 3.25 -26.74
N ASP A 96 34.68 2.04 -26.46
CA ASP A 96 36.02 1.53 -26.84
C ASP A 96 36.08 1.02 -28.30
N ALA A 97 34.92 0.95 -28.99
CA ALA A 97 34.85 0.51 -30.38
C ALA A 97 35.49 1.55 -31.33
N THR A 98 36.26 1.07 -32.31
CA THR A 98 36.91 1.96 -33.29
C THR A 98 35.89 2.63 -34.22
N VAL A 99 34.80 1.92 -34.54
CA VAL A 99 33.65 2.44 -35.29
C VAL A 99 32.39 1.66 -34.93
N CYS A 100 31.26 2.36 -34.78
CA CYS A 100 29.94 1.76 -34.70
C CYS A 100 29.23 1.86 -36.05
N TYR A 101 28.82 0.72 -36.61
CA TYR A 101 27.93 0.68 -37.77
C TYR A 101 26.48 0.64 -37.29
N ALA A 102 25.71 1.69 -37.60
CA ALA A 102 24.28 1.75 -37.34
C ALA A 102 23.51 1.28 -38.58
N TYR A 103 22.94 0.07 -38.52
CA TYR A 103 22.19 -0.51 -39.63
C TYR A 103 20.67 -0.24 -39.50
N LEU A 104 20.16 0.63 -40.37
CA LEU A 104 18.77 1.08 -40.40
C LEU A 104 18.02 0.30 -41.49
N ALA A 105 17.44 -0.84 -41.08
CA ALA A 105 16.74 -1.77 -41.95
C ALA A 105 15.44 -1.22 -42.57
N ASP A 106 14.97 -0.06 -42.10
CA ASP A 106 13.74 0.64 -42.50
C ASP A 106 14.00 1.93 -43.29
N VAL A 107 15.24 2.19 -43.69
CA VAL A 107 15.64 3.32 -44.55
C VAL A 107 16.09 2.80 -45.91
N GLU A 108 15.57 3.38 -46.99
CA GLU A 108 15.97 3.04 -48.37
C GLU A 108 16.92 4.08 -48.99
N THR A 109 16.76 5.38 -48.67
CA THR A 109 17.60 6.47 -49.21
C THR A 109 19.07 6.37 -48.79
N THR A 110 19.95 7.07 -49.53
CA THR A 110 21.29 7.46 -49.07
C THR A 110 21.41 8.95 -48.75
N ASP A 111 20.39 9.77 -49.04
CA ASP A 111 20.32 11.20 -48.73
C ASP A 111 19.16 11.50 -47.75
N PRO A 112 19.43 11.81 -46.47
CA PRO A 112 18.42 12.17 -45.46
C PRO A 112 17.71 13.52 -45.65
N SER A 113 18.02 14.27 -46.72
CA SER A 113 17.35 15.52 -47.07
C SER A 113 16.24 15.35 -48.12
N GLU A 114 16.31 14.29 -48.95
CA GLU A 114 15.29 13.99 -49.97
C GLU A 114 14.13 13.13 -49.44
N ASP A 115 14.35 12.36 -48.37
CA ASP A 115 13.39 11.37 -47.84
C ASP A 115 13.29 11.43 -46.29
N ALA A 116 12.06 11.33 -45.79
CA ALA A 116 11.76 11.34 -44.36
C ALA A 116 12.11 10.03 -43.64
N SER A 117 12.32 8.91 -44.36
CA SER A 117 12.53 7.58 -43.76
C SER A 117 13.66 7.55 -42.72
N PHE A 118 14.75 8.30 -42.92
CA PHE A 118 15.81 8.43 -41.92
C PHE A 118 15.32 9.09 -40.62
N ARG A 119 14.51 10.15 -40.70
CA ARG A 119 13.95 10.85 -39.54
C ARG A 119 12.89 10.02 -38.80
N GLU A 120 12.19 9.15 -39.54
CA GLU A 120 11.11 8.30 -39.02
C GLU A 120 11.57 6.89 -38.63
N SER A 121 12.84 6.53 -38.88
CA SER A 121 13.39 5.20 -38.60
C SER A 121 13.17 4.76 -37.15
N VAL A 122 12.67 3.53 -36.99
CA VAL A 122 12.38 2.92 -35.70
C VAL A 122 13.65 2.80 -34.85
N TRP A 123 14.85 2.82 -35.46
CA TRP A 123 16.13 2.82 -34.76
C TRP A 123 16.24 3.95 -33.72
N PHE A 124 15.78 5.17 -34.03
CA PHE A 124 15.80 6.29 -33.09
C PHE A 124 14.82 6.13 -31.91
N THR A 125 13.83 5.24 -32.04
CA THR A 125 12.79 5.00 -31.03
C THR A 125 13.10 3.85 -30.07
N ARG A 126 14.27 3.20 -30.16
CA ARG A 126 14.67 2.10 -29.27
C ARG A 126 15.47 2.61 -28.07
N GLY A 127 15.33 1.96 -26.91
CA GLY A 127 16.06 2.32 -25.69
C GLY A 127 17.57 2.12 -25.82
N TRP A 128 17.98 0.89 -26.14
CA TRP A 128 19.38 0.50 -26.30
C TRP A 128 20.17 1.40 -27.25
N THR A 129 19.61 1.78 -28.41
CA THR A 129 20.26 2.63 -29.42
C THR A 129 20.57 4.07 -28.94
N LEU A 130 20.26 4.46 -27.71
CA LEU A 130 20.74 5.71 -27.13
C LEU A 130 22.25 5.62 -26.83
N GLN A 131 22.67 4.60 -26.06
CA GLN A 131 24.09 4.40 -25.76
C GLN A 131 24.90 4.07 -27.02
N GLU A 132 24.31 3.32 -27.96
CA GLU A 132 24.94 2.96 -29.24
C GLU A 132 25.17 4.18 -30.17
N LEU A 133 24.45 5.29 -29.94
CA LEU A 133 24.63 6.56 -30.65
C LEU A 133 25.69 7.46 -30.00
N ILE A 134 25.69 7.55 -28.67
CA ILE A 134 26.43 8.59 -27.94
C ILE A 134 27.74 8.10 -27.31
N ALA A 135 27.87 6.80 -27.01
CA ALA A 135 29.11 6.24 -26.44
C ALA A 135 30.25 6.14 -27.47
N PRO A 136 30.05 5.65 -28.72
CA PRO A 136 31.13 5.55 -29.69
C PRO A 136 31.57 6.95 -30.15
N ALA A 137 32.88 7.16 -30.29
CA ALA A 137 33.42 8.34 -30.95
C ALA A 137 32.89 8.45 -32.39
N THR A 138 33.00 7.37 -33.17
CA THR A 138 32.58 7.30 -34.57
C THR A 138 31.36 6.40 -34.73
N VAL A 139 30.27 6.94 -35.31
CA VAL A 139 29.13 6.14 -35.79
C VAL A 139 28.92 6.40 -37.28
N GLU A 140 28.70 5.35 -38.06
CA GLU A 140 28.39 5.41 -39.49
C GLU A 140 27.03 4.74 -39.77
N PHE A 141 26.17 5.44 -40.50
CA PHE A 141 24.80 5.01 -40.77
C PHE A 141 24.70 4.31 -42.12
N PHE A 142 24.02 3.16 -42.16
CA PHE A 142 23.81 2.35 -43.36
C PHE A 142 22.32 2.07 -43.57
N ASN A 143 21.87 2.18 -44.83
CA ASN A 143 20.50 1.87 -45.25
C ASN A 143 20.27 0.35 -45.36
N CYS A 144 19.04 -0.08 -45.68
CA CYS A 144 18.66 -1.48 -45.84
C CYS A 144 19.50 -2.24 -46.89
N ALA A 145 20.09 -1.54 -47.86
CA ALA A 145 20.96 -2.09 -48.90
C ALA A 145 22.46 -2.14 -48.51
N TRP A 146 22.81 -1.76 -47.27
CA TRP A 146 24.19 -1.59 -46.79
C TRP A 146 25.00 -0.54 -47.58
N GLN A 147 24.33 0.52 -48.03
CA GLN A 147 24.93 1.74 -48.56
C GLN A 147 25.06 2.77 -47.43
N LYS A 148 26.19 3.48 -47.39
CA LYS A 148 26.49 4.48 -46.37
C LYS A 148 25.66 5.75 -46.61
N ILE A 149 24.93 6.17 -45.58
CA ILE A 149 24.09 7.38 -45.54
C ILE A 149 24.94 8.58 -45.07
N GLY A 150 25.78 8.37 -44.05
CA GLY A 150 26.60 9.43 -43.46
C GLY A 150 27.25 8.99 -42.14
N THR A 151 27.82 9.95 -41.41
CA THR A 151 28.40 9.74 -40.07
C THR A 151 27.63 10.53 -39.00
N LYS A 152 27.85 10.22 -37.71
CA LYS A 152 27.33 11.02 -36.58
C LYS A 152 27.62 12.51 -36.77
N GLU A 153 28.86 12.84 -37.15
CA GLU A 153 29.31 14.22 -37.38
C GLU A 153 28.60 14.88 -38.58
N SER A 154 28.47 14.18 -39.72
CA SER A 154 27.84 14.77 -40.91
C SER A 154 26.31 14.87 -40.81
N LEU A 155 25.68 14.20 -39.84
CA LEU A 155 24.23 14.15 -39.64
C LEU A 155 23.78 14.77 -38.30
N LYS A 156 24.67 15.38 -37.53
CA LYS A 156 24.40 15.80 -36.13
C LYS A 156 23.20 16.74 -35.99
N ASP A 157 23.01 17.69 -36.90
CA ASP A 157 21.86 18.61 -36.87
C ASP A 157 20.53 17.87 -37.10
N ILE A 158 20.52 16.88 -38.00
CA ILE A 158 19.35 16.03 -38.27
C ILE A 158 19.07 15.15 -37.06
N ILE A 159 20.09 14.46 -36.53
CA ILE A 159 19.99 13.58 -35.37
C ILE A 159 19.51 14.36 -34.14
N SER A 160 20.06 15.54 -33.87
CA SER A 160 19.63 16.43 -32.79
C SER A 160 18.16 16.83 -32.96
N SER A 161 17.73 17.24 -34.16
CA SER A 161 16.34 17.61 -34.45
C SER A 161 15.33 16.47 -34.29
N VAL A 162 15.76 15.20 -34.39
CA VAL A 162 14.91 14.00 -34.22
C VAL A 162 14.89 13.52 -32.77
N THR A 163 16.02 13.61 -32.07
CA THR A 163 16.25 12.96 -30.76
C THR A 163 16.22 13.89 -29.55
N ASN A 164 16.27 15.21 -29.75
CA ASN A 164 16.55 16.23 -28.73
C ASN A 164 17.91 16.08 -28.02
N ILE A 165 18.84 15.26 -28.55
CA ILE A 165 20.22 15.18 -28.02
C ILE A 165 20.97 16.45 -28.43
N ASP A 166 21.67 17.08 -27.48
CA ASP A 166 22.47 18.28 -27.75
C ASP A 166 23.59 17.99 -28.76
N ALA A 167 23.83 18.92 -29.70
CA ALA A 167 24.88 18.77 -30.71
C ALA A 167 26.27 18.50 -30.09
N ALA A 168 26.58 19.15 -28.96
CA ALA A 168 27.82 18.92 -28.21
C ALA A 168 28.00 17.48 -27.69
N MET A 169 26.90 16.77 -27.35
CA MET A 169 26.95 15.35 -26.99
C MET A 169 27.22 14.46 -28.22
N LEU A 170 26.72 14.86 -29.39
CA LEU A 170 27.01 14.17 -30.65
C LEU A 170 28.47 14.40 -31.09
N GLU A 171 29.02 15.58 -30.81
CA GLU A 171 30.43 15.96 -31.01
C GLU A 171 31.41 15.33 -30.00
N GLY A 172 30.90 14.78 -28.88
CA GLY A 172 31.70 13.99 -27.92
C GLY A 172 32.04 14.68 -26.58
N ALA A 173 31.24 15.63 -26.10
CA ALA A 173 31.29 16.10 -24.70
C ALA A 173 31.03 14.96 -23.69
N ASP A 174 31.43 15.13 -22.42
CA ASP A 174 31.15 14.10 -21.40
C ASP A 174 29.65 14.13 -21.04
N PRO A 175 28.96 12.99 -20.90
CA PRO A 175 27.62 12.93 -20.32
C PRO A 175 27.42 13.76 -19.05
N ASP A 176 28.44 13.90 -18.20
CA ASP A 176 28.39 14.64 -16.93
C ASP A 176 28.51 16.16 -17.07
N ASP A 177 28.80 16.69 -18.28
CA ASP A 177 28.62 18.11 -18.61
C ASP A 177 27.12 18.52 -18.66
N PHE A 178 26.22 17.53 -18.71
CA PHE A 178 24.77 17.72 -18.83
C PHE A 178 24.02 17.26 -17.57
N SER A 179 22.91 17.94 -17.26
CA SER A 179 22.06 17.59 -16.11
C SER A 179 21.42 16.20 -16.27
N ILE A 180 21.14 15.53 -15.14
CA ILE A 180 20.41 14.26 -15.11
C ILE A 180 19.07 14.40 -15.85
N ALA A 181 18.34 15.50 -15.65
CA ALA A 181 17.06 15.76 -16.30
C ALA A 181 17.17 15.86 -17.83
N LYS A 182 18.18 16.59 -18.33
CA LYS A 182 18.46 16.74 -19.76
C LYS A 182 18.83 15.39 -20.38
N ARG A 183 19.71 14.61 -19.72
CA ARG A 183 20.10 13.24 -20.12
C ARG A 183 18.92 12.26 -20.15
N MET A 184 18.05 12.31 -19.15
CA MET A 184 16.82 11.49 -19.10
C MET A 184 15.84 11.88 -20.22
N SER A 185 15.78 13.16 -20.63
CA SER A 185 14.92 13.61 -21.74
C SER A 185 15.29 12.94 -23.08
N TRP A 186 16.57 12.65 -23.32
CA TRP A 186 17.06 11.92 -24.50
C TRP A 186 16.65 10.44 -24.53
N ALA A 187 16.31 9.89 -23.36
CA ALA A 187 15.73 8.57 -23.19
C ALA A 187 14.19 8.56 -23.23
N ALA A 188 13.53 9.72 -23.06
CA ALA A 188 12.09 9.82 -22.82
C ALA A 188 11.24 9.10 -23.87
N LYS A 189 11.36 9.48 -25.14
CA LYS A 189 10.55 8.93 -26.25
C LYS A 189 10.93 7.49 -26.67
N ARG A 190 11.89 6.85 -25.99
CA ARG A 190 12.45 5.55 -26.42
C ARG A 190 11.71 4.36 -25.80
N THR A 191 11.69 3.26 -26.55
CA THR A 191 10.90 2.06 -26.27
C THR A 191 11.76 0.82 -26.21
N THR A 192 11.33 -0.16 -25.41
CA THR A 192 12.04 -1.40 -25.14
C THR A 192 11.09 -2.58 -25.18
N THR A 193 11.62 -3.80 -25.31
CA THR A 193 10.78 -5.02 -25.37
C THR A 193 10.39 -5.49 -23.98
N ARG A 194 11.29 -5.44 -22.98
CA ARG A 194 10.95 -5.58 -21.56
C ARG A 194 10.85 -4.20 -20.92
N SER A 195 10.03 -4.05 -19.88
CA SER A 195 9.83 -2.80 -19.14
C SER A 195 11.11 -2.29 -18.48
N GLU A 196 11.88 -3.22 -17.95
CA GLU A 196 13.06 -3.02 -17.11
C GLU A 196 14.27 -2.56 -17.95
N ASP A 197 14.32 -2.95 -19.22
CA ASP A 197 15.33 -2.49 -20.17
C ASP A 197 15.36 -0.95 -20.31
N ARG A 198 14.27 -0.24 -19.98
CA ARG A 198 14.24 1.24 -19.93
C ARG A 198 15.21 1.83 -18.91
N ALA A 199 15.54 1.05 -17.88
CA ALA A 199 16.58 1.38 -16.90
C ALA A 199 17.91 0.77 -17.32
N TYR A 200 17.93 -0.51 -17.70
CA TYR A 200 19.17 -1.24 -17.99
C TYR A 200 19.93 -0.70 -19.21
N SER A 201 19.23 -0.13 -20.20
CA SER A 201 19.86 0.55 -21.35
C SER A 201 20.51 1.90 -21.03
N LEU A 202 20.41 2.39 -19.78
CA LEU A 202 20.93 3.69 -19.34
C LEU A 202 22.09 3.57 -18.33
N LEU A 203 22.44 2.37 -17.86
CA LEU A 203 23.35 2.18 -16.72
C LEU A 203 24.73 2.79 -16.93
N GLY A 204 25.45 2.37 -17.97
CA GLY A 204 26.77 2.92 -18.28
C GLY A 204 26.74 4.39 -18.72
N PHE A 205 25.62 4.86 -19.30
CA PHE A 205 25.42 6.28 -19.64
C PHE A 205 25.29 7.16 -18.38
N PHE A 206 24.81 6.61 -17.28
CA PHE A 206 24.83 7.24 -15.94
C PHE A 206 25.99 6.76 -15.07
N LYS A 207 26.95 6.00 -15.62
CA LYS A 207 28.15 5.49 -14.92
C LYS A 207 27.83 4.66 -13.66
N VAL A 208 26.65 4.05 -13.58
CA VAL A 208 26.16 3.19 -12.48
C VAL A 208 26.18 1.69 -12.84
N ASN A 209 26.13 0.82 -11.83
CA ASN A 209 26.02 -0.64 -12.00
C ASN A 209 24.94 -1.19 -11.06
N MET A 210 24.16 -2.19 -11.51
CA MET A 210 23.15 -2.85 -10.66
C MET A 210 22.82 -4.28 -11.14
N PRO A 211 22.32 -5.17 -10.26
CA PRO A 211 21.80 -6.49 -10.67
C PRO A 211 20.51 -6.40 -11.50
N MET A 212 20.41 -7.21 -12.55
CA MET A 212 19.25 -7.26 -13.46
C MET A 212 18.16 -8.17 -12.88
N LEU A 213 17.06 -7.57 -12.41
CA LEU A 213 15.90 -8.28 -11.88
C LEU A 213 14.74 -8.17 -12.87
N TYR A 214 14.62 -9.13 -13.79
CA TYR A 214 13.49 -9.17 -14.71
C TYR A 214 12.24 -9.70 -14.00
N GLY A 215 11.13 -8.96 -14.11
CA GLY A 215 9.89 -9.18 -13.35
C GLY A 215 9.52 -8.01 -12.44
N GLU A 216 10.42 -7.05 -12.18
CA GLU A 216 10.15 -5.91 -11.28
C GLU A 216 9.47 -4.69 -11.95
N GLY A 217 9.37 -4.69 -13.29
CA GLY A 217 8.67 -3.65 -14.05
C GLY A 217 9.23 -2.23 -13.83
N GLU A 218 8.37 -1.29 -13.44
CA GLU A 218 8.76 0.11 -13.20
C GLU A 218 9.81 0.27 -12.08
N ARG A 219 9.96 -0.71 -11.17
CA ARG A 219 10.92 -0.62 -10.06
C ARG A 219 12.37 -0.56 -10.54
N ALA A 220 12.70 -1.16 -11.69
CA ALA A 220 14.04 -1.07 -12.28
C ALA A 220 14.45 0.39 -12.56
N PHE A 221 13.51 1.22 -13.02
CA PHE A 221 13.78 2.64 -13.28
C PHE A 221 13.83 3.48 -11.99
N ILE A 222 13.12 3.07 -10.94
CA ILE A 222 13.30 3.64 -9.60
C ILE A 222 14.72 3.31 -9.11
N ARG A 223 15.13 2.03 -9.11
CA ARG A 223 16.46 1.57 -8.69
C ARG A 223 17.61 2.27 -9.43
N LEU A 224 17.48 2.50 -10.75
CA LEU A 224 18.44 3.31 -11.52
C LEU A 224 18.67 4.69 -10.87
N GLN A 225 17.60 5.37 -10.47
CA GLN A 225 17.71 6.67 -9.79
C GLN A 225 18.28 6.51 -8.37
N GLU A 226 17.94 5.43 -7.66
CA GLU A 226 18.54 5.10 -6.34
C GLU A 226 20.05 4.88 -6.43
N GLU A 227 20.57 4.31 -7.53
CA GLU A 227 22.03 4.20 -7.78
C GLU A 227 22.65 5.54 -8.19
N ILE A 228 22.01 6.33 -9.07
CA ILE A 228 22.48 7.66 -9.48
C ILE A 228 22.64 8.58 -8.26
N MET A 229 21.70 8.53 -7.31
CA MET A 229 21.77 9.30 -6.06
C MET A 229 22.99 8.99 -5.18
N LYS A 230 23.66 7.84 -5.36
CA LYS A 230 24.87 7.49 -4.60
C LYS A 230 26.12 8.19 -5.14
N ILE A 231 26.08 8.70 -6.37
CA ILE A 231 27.24 9.27 -7.07
C ILE A 231 27.03 10.72 -7.55
N SER A 232 25.82 11.29 -7.43
CA SER A 232 25.51 12.65 -7.88
C SER A 232 24.55 13.40 -6.95
N ASP A 233 24.80 14.71 -6.78
CA ASP A 233 23.99 15.68 -6.02
C ASP A 233 23.05 16.53 -6.92
N ASP A 234 22.97 16.23 -8.22
CA ASP A 234 22.17 17.00 -9.17
C ASP A 234 20.65 16.80 -8.96
N GLN A 235 20.07 17.72 -8.20
CA GLN A 235 18.64 17.82 -7.94
C GLN A 235 17.77 17.97 -9.22
N SER A 236 18.34 18.16 -10.42
CA SER A 236 17.57 18.03 -11.66
C SER A 236 16.92 16.65 -11.81
N LEU A 237 17.46 15.61 -11.17
CA LEU A 237 16.81 14.30 -11.02
C LEU A 237 15.35 14.38 -10.55
N PHE A 238 14.96 15.43 -9.80
CA PHE A 238 13.60 15.61 -9.30
C PHE A 238 12.74 16.58 -10.15
N ALA A 239 13.27 17.10 -11.27
CA ALA A 239 12.63 18.11 -12.13
C ALA A 239 11.66 17.56 -13.20
N TRP A 240 11.43 16.24 -13.24
CA TRP A 240 10.44 15.59 -14.11
C TRP A 240 9.01 16.12 -13.91
N LYS A 241 8.07 15.73 -14.77
CA LYS A 241 6.64 16.07 -14.69
C LYS A 241 5.77 14.83 -14.87
N SER A 242 4.62 14.78 -14.21
CA SER A 242 3.62 13.73 -14.46
C SER A 242 2.18 14.23 -14.23
N ASN A 243 1.26 13.76 -15.06
CA ASN A 243 -0.16 14.15 -15.06
C ASN A 243 -1.01 13.45 -13.98
N SER A 244 -0.42 12.65 -13.10
CA SER A 244 -1.16 11.96 -12.04
C SER A 244 -1.56 12.89 -10.91
N SER A 245 -2.84 12.86 -10.51
CA SER A 245 -3.38 13.62 -9.37
C SER A 245 -3.16 12.95 -8.01
N ASN A 246 -2.60 11.74 -7.98
CA ASN A 246 -2.28 10.98 -6.76
C ASN A 246 -1.01 11.51 -6.06
N TYR A 247 -0.83 11.11 -4.80
CA TYR A 247 0.42 11.27 -4.08
C TYR A 247 1.56 10.48 -4.74
N ARG A 248 2.75 11.09 -4.76
CA ARG A 248 3.96 10.58 -5.44
C ARG A 248 5.23 10.84 -4.63
N GLY A 249 6.27 10.08 -4.95
CA GLY A 249 7.64 10.35 -4.51
C GLY A 249 8.33 11.50 -5.24
N LEU A 250 9.63 11.61 -4.99
CA LEU A 250 10.55 12.44 -5.77
C LEU A 250 11.18 11.68 -6.94
N LEU A 251 11.19 10.35 -6.91
CA LEU A 251 11.67 9.53 -8.02
C LEU A 251 10.60 9.31 -9.08
N ALA A 252 11.00 9.43 -10.35
CA ALA A 252 10.15 9.21 -11.52
C ALA A 252 9.86 7.71 -11.75
N LYS A 253 8.86 7.41 -12.59
CA LYS A 253 8.47 6.03 -12.96
C LYS A 253 8.98 5.63 -14.34
N SER A 254 9.28 6.59 -15.20
CA SER A 254 9.74 6.35 -16.58
C SER A 254 10.62 7.51 -17.08
N PRO A 255 11.56 7.27 -18.02
CA PRO A 255 12.20 8.36 -18.77
C PRO A 255 11.21 9.34 -19.40
N MET A 256 10.00 8.87 -19.76
CA MET A 256 8.90 9.70 -20.27
C MET A 256 8.50 10.85 -19.34
N ASP A 257 8.68 10.72 -18.01
CA ASP A 257 8.38 11.80 -17.06
C ASP A 257 9.36 13.00 -17.26
N PHE A 258 10.52 12.78 -17.90
CA PHE A 258 11.52 13.81 -18.22
C PHE A 258 11.38 14.37 -19.65
N LEU A 259 10.29 14.10 -20.39
CA LEU A 259 10.12 14.52 -21.78
C LEU A 259 10.38 16.02 -22.03
N ASP A 260 9.89 16.87 -21.12
CA ASP A 260 10.02 18.34 -21.19
C ASP A 260 11.33 18.87 -20.55
N CYS A 261 12.26 18.01 -20.15
CA CYS A 261 13.43 18.41 -19.36
C CYS A 261 14.68 18.75 -20.18
N SER A 262 14.57 18.80 -21.51
CA SER A 262 15.72 19.04 -22.41
C SER A 262 16.35 20.43 -22.29
N ASN A 263 15.77 21.35 -21.52
CA ASN A 263 16.31 22.68 -21.21
C ASN A 263 16.55 22.90 -19.70
N ILE A 264 16.64 21.83 -18.90
CA ILE A 264 16.95 21.93 -17.47
C ILE A 264 18.47 21.80 -17.27
N ILE A 265 19.07 22.74 -16.54
CA ILE A 265 20.51 22.79 -16.25
C ILE A 265 20.77 22.88 -14.75
N PRO A 266 21.93 22.44 -14.21
CA PRO A 266 22.22 22.55 -12.79
C PRO A 266 22.44 24.02 -12.40
N SER A 267 22.02 24.41 -11.18
CA SER A 267 22.19 25.79 -10.72
C SER A 267 23.66 26.16 -10.54
N LYS A 268 24.07 27.31 -11.11
CA LYS A 268 25.46 27.82 -10.99
C LYS A 268 25.81 28.23 -9.55
N ILE A 269 24.80 28.52 -8.74
CA ILE A 269 24.91 28.79 -7.30
C ILE A 269 24.06 27.75 -6.60
N LYS A 270 24.68 26.77 -5.92
CA LYS A 270 23.95 25.82 -5.07
C LYS A 270 23.40 26.54 -3.84
N TRP A 271 22.13 26.34 -3.49
CA TRP A 271 21.53 26.84 -2.24
C TRP A 271 21.59 25.80 -1.13
N ASN A 272 21.32 24.53 -1.45
CA ASN A 272 21.41 23.44 -0.48
C ASN A 272 22.87 23.03 -0.26
N ARG A 273 23.19 22.50 0.93
CA ARG A 273 24.55 22.07 1.30
C ARG A 273 24.63 20.67 1.89
N ILE A 274 23.48 20.03 2.09
CA ILE A 274 23.36 18.69 2.67
C ILE A 274 23.01 17.72 1.53
N PRO A 275 23.80 16.64 1.32
CA PRO A 275 23.44 15.60 0.36
C PRO A 275 22.09 14.95 0.71
N TYR A 276 21.29 14.66 -0.31
CA TYR A 276 20.08 13.86 -0.12
C TYR A 276 20.40 12.38 0.08
N SER A 277 19.50 11.64 0.75
CA SER A 277 19.64 10.20 0.94
C SER A 277 18.29 9.50 1.08
N LEU A 278 18.25 8.19 0.84
CA LEU A 278 17.08 7.37 1.12
C LEU A 278 17.11 6.88 2.57
N THR A 279 15.96 6.93 3.23
CA THR A 279 15.76 6.51 4.62
C THR A 279 14.46 5.72 4.74
N THR A 280 14.24 5.05 5.87
CA THR A 280 12.97 4.36 6.17
C THR A 280 11.75 5.29 6.20
N LYS A 281 11.94 6.60 6.39
CA LYS A 281 10.88 7.62 6.33
C LYS A 281 10.63 8.17 4.91
N GLY A 282 11.45 7.79 3.93
CA GLY A 282 11.45 8.34 2.57
C GLY A 282 12.78 9.00 2.19
N LEU A 283 12.77 9.79 1.13
CA LEU A 283 13.95 10.54 0.66
C LEU A 283 14.14 11.77 1.57
N SER A 284 15.24 11.76 2.31
CA SER A 284 15.69 12.83 3.20
C SER A 284 16.44 13.89 2.40
N ILE A 285 15.96 15.13 2.39
CA ILE A 285 16.54 16.25 1.63
C ILE A 285 16.32 17.58 2.36
N GLU A 286 17.28 18.49 2.28
CA GLU A 286 17.08 19.90 2.65
C GLU A 286 16.59 20.66 1.41
N LEU A 287 15.51 21.44 1.53
CA LEU A 287 15.03 22.33 0.48
C LEU A 287 14.59 23.71 1.04
N PRO A 288 14.78 24.80 0.29
CA PRO A 288 14.16 26.09 0.57
C PRO A 288 12.71 26.10 0.07
N MET A 289 11.78 26.27 1.01
CA MET A 289 10.34 26.08 0.80
C MET A 289 9.53 27.34 1.14
N VAL A 290 8.48 27.61 0.37
CA VAL A 290 7.53 28.71 0.59
C VAL A 290 6.12 28.14 0.63
N ALA A 291 5.33 28.50 1.65
CA ALA A 291 3.91 28.11 1.73
C ALA A 291 3.13 28.74 0.56
N TRP A 292 2.39 27.92 -0.19
CA TRP A 292 1.88 28.26 -1.52
C TRP A 292 0.38 27.99 -1.71
N ALA A 293 -0.14 26.91 -1.11
CA ALA A 293 -1.57 26.60 -0.97
C ALA A 293 -1.76 25.81 0.33
N MET A 294 -3.00 25.48 0.75
CA MET A 294 -3.24 24.78 2.02
C MET A 294 -2.40 23.49 2.13
N GLU A 295 -1.63 23.37 3.23
CA GLU A 295 -0.68 22.29 3.51
C GLU A 295 0.38 22.04 2.41
N THR A 296 0.48 22.92 1.40
CA THR A 296 1.26 22.70 0.18
C THR A 296 2.30 23.80 0.00
N TYR A 297 3.57 23.40 -0.01
CA TYR A 297 4.71 24.28 -0.28
C TYR A 297 5.12 24.21 -1.75
N LEU A 298 5.66 25.32 -2.26
CA LEU A 298 6.56 25.31 -3.41
C LEU A 298 8.00 25.23 -2.88
N ALA A 299 8.72 24.18 -3.26
CA ALA A 299 10.11 23.91 -2.87
C ALA A 299 11.05 24.10 -4.06
N ALA A 300 12.13 24.89 -3.89
CA ALA A 300 13.08 25.17 -4.97
C ALA A 300 14.20 24.12 -5.06
N LEU A 301 14.44 23.60 -6.27
CA LEU A 301 15.55 22.69 -6.57
C LEU A 301 16.83 23.46 -6.95
N ASP A 302 17.96 22.76 -6.89
CA ASP A 302 19.28 23.21 -7.39
C ASP A 302 19.48 23.00 -8.90
N CYS A 303 18.43 23.27 -9.67
CA CYS A 303 18.44 23.36 -11.13
C CYS A 303 17.59 24.54 -11.65
N GLU A 304 17.93 25.01 -12.85
CA GLU A 304 17.38 26.20 -13.52
C GLU A 304 16.82 25.84 -14.90
N VAL A 305 15.91 26.66 -15.42
CA VAL A 305 15.50 26.56 -16.83
C VAL A 305 16.48 27.39 -17.67
N GLU A 306 17.11 26.75 -18.64
CA GLU A 306 18.09 27.36 -19.54
C GLU A 306 17.50 28.60 -20.22
N ASN A 307 18.29 29.69 -20.22
CA ASN A 307 17.89 31.03 -20.69
C ASN A 307 16.84 31.79 -19.83
N ILE A 308 16.41 31.30 -18.66
CA ILE A 308 15.55 32.04 -17.72
C ILE A 308 16.34 32.46 -16.47
N PRO A 309 17.04 33.61 -16.49
CA PRO A 309 18.04 33.98 -15.47
C PRO A 309 17.42 34.23 -14.09
N ASN A 310 18.13 33.80 -13.04
CA ASN A 310 17.74 33.93 -11.64
C ASN A 310 16.40 33.24 -11.31
N SER A 311 16.13 32.09 -11.95
CA SER A 311 14.93 31.29 -11.71
C SER A 311 15.29 29.82 -11.54
N ARG A 312 14.60 29.13 -10.63
CA ARG A 312 14.81 27.70 -10.34
C ARG A 312 13.59 26.89 -10.71
N VAL A 313 13.77 25.58 -10.90
CA VAL A 313 12.65 24.64 -10.93
C VAL A 313 12.09 24.51 -9.51
N GLY A 314 10.83 24.86 -9.32
CA GLY A 314 10.08 24.60 -8.09
C GLY A 314 9.16 23.40 -8.25
N ILE A 315 9.05 22.57 -7.21
CA ILE A 315 8.13 21.42 -7.13
C ILE A 315 7.14 21.59 -5.97
N TYR A 316 5.94 21.01 -6.10
CA TYR A 316 4.91 21.09 -5.07
C TYR A 316 4.98 19.91 -4.10
N LEU A 317 5.16 20.22 -2.81
CA LEU A 317 5.24 19.25 -1.73
C LEU A 317 4.12 19.51 -0.72
N GLN A 318 3.20 18.56 -0.57
CA GLN A 318 2.14 18.60 0.43
C GLN A 318 2.65 17.93 1.73
N LEU A 319 2.48 18.62 2.85
CA LEU A 319 2.80 18.17 4.20
C LEU A 319 1.77 17.12 4.65
N LEU A 320 2.25 16.00 5.17
CA LEU A 320 1.43 14.89 5.68
C LEU A 320 1.02 15.16 7.14
N PRO A 321 0.09 14.37 7.73
CA PRO A 321 -0.15 14.40 9.18
C PRO A 321 1.11 14.08 9.98
N GLU A 322 1.91 13.12 9.51
CA GLU A 322 3.17 12.74 10.15
C GLU A 322 4.21 13.87 10.11
N LYS A 323 4.86 14.15 11.25
CA LYS A 323 5.81 15.26 11.40
C LYS A 323 6.99 15.15 10.40
N ASP A 324 7.32 16.28 9.78
CA ASP A 324 8.41 16.47 8.82
C ASP A 324 8.34 15.56 7.56
N GLN A 325 7.19 14.92 7.30
CA GLN A 325 6.98 14.02 6.16
C GLN A 325 6.07 14.64 5.09
N TYR A 326 6.41 14.38 3.83
CA TYR A 326 5.83 15.06 2.66
C TYR A 326 5.56 14.11 1.50
N VAL A 327 4.73 14.54 0.56
CA VAL A 327 4.47 13.88 -0.74
C VAL A 327 4.48 14.90 -1.87
N ARG A 328 4.91 14.49 -3.07
CA ARG A 328 4.81 15.30 -4.29
C ARG A 328 3.39 15.29 -4.84
N VAL A 329 2.87 16.46 -5.21
CA VAL A 329 1.47 16.65 -5.66
C VAL A 329 1.37 17.48 -6.93
N LEU A 330 0.34 17.22 -7.73
CA LEU A 330 -0.04 18.07 -8.87
C LEU A 330 -0.89 19.23 -8.36
N LEU A 331 -0.56 20.48 -8.66
CA LEU A 331 -1.33 21.65 -8.23
C LEU A 331 -1.82 22.45 -9.44
N GLU A 332 -3.14 22.67 -9.52
CA GLU A 332 -3.79 23.43 -10.61
C GLU A 332 -3.45 22.93 -12.03
N GLY A 333 -3.14 21.63 -12.17
CA GLY A 333 -2.72 21.01 -13.44
C GLY A 333 -1.22 21.12 -13.73
N THR A 334 -0.45 21.76 -12.85
CA THR A 334 1.01 21.91 -12.95
C THR A 334 1.74 21.04 -11.92
N ASP A 335 2.87 20.44 -12.33
CA ASP A 335 3.69 19.59 -11.46
C ASP A 335 5.03 20.25 -11.08
N THR A 336 5.43 21.24 -11.86
CA THR A 336 6.62 22.08 -11.71
C THR A 336 6.24 23.54 -11.97
N GLN A 337 6.78 24.48 -11.19
CA GLN A 337 6.52 25.91 -11.30
C GLN A 337 7.82 26.70 -11.17
N THR A 338 7.98 27.78 -11.94
CA THR A 338 9.17 28.64 -11.85
C THR A 338 9.27 29.30 -10.48
N PHE A 339 10.33 28.99 -9.74
CA PHE A 339 10.65 29.61 -8.46
C PHE A 339 11.51 30.86 -8.72
N GLU A 340 10.87 32.03 -8.67
CA GLU A 340 11.52 33.32 -8.90
C GLU A 340 12.46 33.73 -7.75
N ALA A 341 13.57 34.40 -8.04
CA ALA A 341 14.50 34.92 -7.03
C ALA A 341 13.84 35.77 -5.92
N ARG A 342 12.74 36.49 -6.19
CA ARG A 342 12.01 37.25 -5.16
C ARG A 342 11.47 36.35 -4.02
N LEU A 343 11.14 35.10 -4.32
CA LEU A 343 10.63 34.12 -3.35
C LEU A 343 11.72 33.63 -2.39
N ALA A 344 13.00 33.68 -2.77
CA ALA A 344 14.12 33.30 -1.91
C ALA A 344 14.12 34.08 -0.58
N SER A 345 13.74 35.36 -0.62
CA SER A 345 13.61 36.23 0.56
C SER A 345 12.50 35.82 1.55
N LYS A 346 11.61 34.91 1.14
CA LYS A 346 10.50 34.37 1.94
C LYS A 346 10.68 32.88 2.25
N ALA A 347 11.70 32.23 1.69
CA ALA A 347 11.88 30.79 1.80
C ALA A 347 12.44 30.40 3.18
N GLN A 348 11.97 29.27 3.69
CA GLN A 348 12.53 28.60 4.85
C GLN A 348 13.24 27.32 4.38
N PHE A 349 14.50 27.15 4.75
CA PHE A 349 15.17 25.86 4.59
C PHE A 349 14.56 24.88 5.59
N LYS A 350 14.05 23.76 5.11
CA LYS A 350 13.51 22.67 5.93
C LYS A 350 14.17 21.35 5.50
N GLN A 351 14.68 20.61 6.49
CA GLN A 351 15.02 19.20 6.30
C GLN A 351 13.71 18.40 6.29
N ILE A 352 13.46 17.65 5.21
CA ILE A 352 12.19 16.97 4.98
C ILE A 352 12.39 15.52 4.57
N TYR A 353 11.38 14.69 4.82
CA TYR A 353 11.32 13.30 4.36
C TYR A 353 10.18 13.14 3.36
N VAL A 354 10.50 13.09 2.06
CA VAL A 354 9.48 12.86 1.03
C VAL A 354 9.24 11.36 0.85
N ARG A 355 8.03 10.90 1.16
CA ARG A 355 7.66 9.49 0.99
C ARG A 355 7.68 9.12 -0.48
N GLN A 356 8.51 8.13 -0.83
CA GLN A 356 8.56 7.60 -2.20
C GLN A 356 7.34 6.73 -2.54
N ARG A 357 6.57 6.34 -1.52
CA ARG A 357 5.34 5.56 -1.61
C ARG A 357 4.36 6.12 -0.58
N ASP A 358 3.21 6.61 -1.04
CA ASP A 358 2.07 6.89 -0.18
C ASP A 358 0.79 6.50 -0.93
N TYR A 359 0.04 5.57 -0.35
CA TYR A 359 -1.13 4.94 -0.97
C TYR A 359 -2.43 5.64 -0.59
N ARG A 360 -2.36 6.68 0.27
CA ARG A 360 -3.51 7.50 0.62
C ARG A 360 -4.01 8.24 -0.63
N LYS A 361 -5.33 8.22 -0.85
CA LYS A 361 -5.94 9.15 -1.81
C LYS A 361 -5.73 10.56 -1.29
N ARG A 362 -5.37 11.49 -2.17
CA ARG A 362 -5.30 12.91 -1.84
C ARG A 362 -6.66 13.36 -1.29
N PRO A 363 -6.73 14.04 -0.13
CA PRO A 363 -7.97 14.61 0.39
C PRO A 363 -8.62 15.56 -0.61
N MET A 364 -9.95 15.69 -0.57
CA MET A 364 -10.66 16.68 -1.38
C MET A 364 -10.16 18.10 -1.11
N ASN A 365 -10.18 18.95 -2.14
CA ASN A 365 -9.62 20.30 -2.11
C ASN A 365 -10.01 21.08 -0.85
N ARG A 366 -9.03 21.29 0.03
CA ARG A 366 -9.15 22.17 1.20
C ARG A 366 -9.01 23.62 0.75
N LEU A 367 -9.91 24.49 1.18
CA LEU A 367 -9.78 25.94 0.99
C LEU A 367 -8.57 26.44 1.81
N TYR A 368 -7.69 27.25 1.21
CA TYR A 368 -6.63 27.91 1.96
C TYR A 368 -7.18 29.18 2.61
N GLY A 369 -7.98 29.01 3.65
CA GLY A 369 -8.76 30.12 4.20
C GLY A 369 -9.64 29.73 5.37
N PHE A 370 -10.41 30.72 5.83
CA PHE A 370 -11.33 30.63 6.96
C PHE A 370 -12.76 30.99 6.55
N TRP A 371 -13.73 30.26 7.07
CA TRP A 371 -15.13 30.64 7.09
C TRP A 371 -15.52 31.14 8.48
N ILE A 372 -16.05 32.35 8.58
CA ILE A 372 -16.47 32.94 9.85
C ILE A 372 -17.95 32.59 10.06
N ARG A 373 -18.21 31.50 10.79
CA ARG A 373 -19.57 31.02 11.08
C ARG A 373 -20.25 31.90 12.11
N THR A 374 -19.64 32.08 13.29
CA THR A 374 -20.23 32.87 14.39
C THR A 374 -19.25 33.87 15.00
N LEU A 375 -19.75 35.06 15.34
CA LEU A 375 -19.05 36.08 16.14
C LEU A 375 -20.03 36.69 17.17
N PRO A 376 -19.54 37.32 18.26
CA PRO A 376 -20.38 38.00 19.25
C PRO A 376 -21.04 39.30 18.77
N THR A 377 -20.84 39.70 17.51
CA THR A 377 -21.34 40.95 16.93
C THR A 377 -21.74 40.69 15.48
N LYS A 378 -22.88 41.25 15.04
CA LYS A 378 -23.37 41.07 13.66
C LYS A 378 -22.46 41.80 12.67
N ILE A 379 -22.02 41.09 11.64
CA ILE A 379 -21.30 41.70 10.52
C ILE A 379 -22.33 42.35 9.58
N ASN A 380 -22.30 43.68 9.52
CA ASN A 380 -22.95 44.49 8.50
C ASN A 380 -21.93 45.55 8.04
N THR A 381 -21.39 45.41 6.84
CA THR A 381 -20.57 46.45 6.18
C THR A 381 -21.43 47.49 5.45
N VAL A 382 -22.69 47.15 5.15
CA VAL A 382 -23.71 48.07 4.61
C VAL A 382 -24.33 48.90 5.76
N PRO A 383 -24.47 50.25 5.64
CA PRO A 383 -25.01 51.07 6.73
C PRO A 383 -26.50 50.82 7.02
N SER A 384 -26.79 50.10 8.11
CA SER A 384 -28.12 49.97 8.71
C SER A 384 -28.30 50.91 9.90
N ARG A 385 -29.55 51.21 10.29
CA ARG A 385 -29.87 52.11 11.42
C ARG A 385 -29.77 51.38 12.77
N GLY A 386 -28.55 51.06 13.20
CA GLY A 386 -28.25 50.43 14.50
C GLY A 386 -26.84 50.77 15.01
N ASN A 387 -26.57 50.49 16.28
CA ASN A 387 -25.31 50.85 16.94
C ASN A 387 -24.15 49.86 16.70
N ASP A 388 -24.44 48.57 16.48
CA ASP A 388 -23.42 47.58 16.09
C ASP A 388 -22.94 47.82 14.65
N ARG A 389 -21.62 47.90 14.45
CA ARG A 389 -21.03 48.22 13.15
C ARG A 389 -19.71 47.46 12.95
N VAL A 390 -19.57 46.80 11.81
CA VAL A 390 -18.25 46.41 11.28
C VAL A 390 -17.79 47.54 10.35
N SER A 391 -16.66 48.17 10.68
CA SER A 391 -16.26 49.42 10.03
C SER A 391 -15.18 49.25 8.96
N GLU A 392 -14.42 48.15 9.00
CA GLU A 392 -13.35 47.87 8.05
C GLU A 392 -13.12 46.35 7.93
N VAL A 393 -12.94 45.87 6.70
CA VAL A 393 -12.53 44.50 6.38
C VAL A 393 -11.45 44.56 5.31
N ASN A 394 -10.27 44.04 5.61
CA ASN A 394 -9.18 43.86 4.67
C ASN A 394 -8.95 42.35 4.46
N SER A 395 -8.93 41.90 3.21
CA SER A 395 -8.87 40.49 2.82
C SER A 395 -8.15 40.32 1.49
N LEU A 396 -7.54 39.15 1.25
CA LEU A 396 -6.87 38.87 -0.04
C LEU A 396 -7.87 38.50 -1.15
N ASN A 397 -9.00 37.88 -0.78
CA ASN A 397 -10.16 37.68 -1.64
C ASN A 397 -11.17 38.84 -1.51
N LYS A 398 -12.16 38.90 -2.42
CA LYS A 398 -13.28 39.84 -2.30
C LYS A 398 -14.20 39.43 -1.15
N TRP A 399 -14.33 40.30 -0.14
CA TRP A 399 -15.26 40.09 0.98
C TRP A 399 -16.74 40.10 0.58
N SER A 400 -17.55 39.37 1.36
CA SER A 400 -19.01 39.29 1.26
C SER A 400 -19.60 39.03 2.66
N ASP A 401 -20.59 39.84 3.07
CA ASP A 401 -21.27 39.70 4.36
C ASP A 401 -22.17 38.45 4.45
N GLU A 402 -22.57 37.87 3.31
CA GLU A 402 -23.35 36.62 3.28
C GLU A 402 -22.45 35.39 3.42
N ASP A 403 -21.36 35.35 2.64
CA ASP A 403 -20.45 34.21 2.57
C ASP A 403 -19.52 34.17 3.79
N ARG A 404 -18.96 35.33 4.16
CA ARG A 404 -18.03 35.53 5.30
C ARG A 404 -16.78 34.63 5.25
N VAL A 405 -16.22 34.48 4.05
CA VAL A 405 -15.00 33.70 3.77
C VAL A 405 -13.80 34.63 3.58
N LEU A 406 -12.69 34.32 4.24
CA LEU A 406 -11.36 34.89 4.00
C LEU A 406 -10.49 33.82 3.33
N GLU A 407 -10.04 34.06 2.10
CA GLU A 407 -9.28 33.09 1.30
C GLU A 407 -7.93 33.67 0.89
N ILE A 408 -6.87 32.86 1.02
CA ILE A 408 -5.52 33.15 0.57
C ILE A 408 -5.35 32.53 -0.83
N PRO A 409 -5.16 33.34 -1.89
CA PRO A 409 -4.95 32.81 -3.24
C PRO A 409 -3.68 31.97 -3.35
N THR A 410 -3.69 30.97 -4.23
CA THR A 410 -2.51 30.18 -4.60
C THR A 410 -1.33 31.08 -4.95
N GLY A 411 -0.15 30.79 -4.39
CA GLY A 411 1.05 31.64 -4.49
C GLY A 411 1.17 32.73 -3.42
N SER A 412 0.19 32.86 -2.53
CA SER A 412 0.24 33.70 -1.33
C SER A 412 0.27 32.85 -0.05
N SER A 413 0.60 33.47 1.09
CA SER A 413 0.60 32.81 2.41
C SER A 413 0.61 33.85 3.53
N GLY A 414 0.18 33.43 4.73
CA GLY A 414 0.16 34.28 5.93
C GLY A 414 -1.24 34.78 6.30
N THR A 415 -1.42 36.10 6.37
CA THR A 415 -2.67 36.74 6.79
C THR A 415 -3.76 36.58 5.72
N ALA A 416 -4.87 35.91 6.05
CA ALA A 416 -6.05 35.78 5.19
C ALA A 416 -6.90 37.07 5.22
N GLY A 417 -7.00 37.71 6.39
CA GLY A 417 -7.65 39.00 6.53
C GLY A 417 -7.61 39.58 7.95
N SER A 418 -8.01 40.85 8.05
CA SER A 418 -8.21 41.59 9.30
C SER A 418 -9.50 42.39 9.27
N ILE A 419 -10.29 42.31 10.35
CA ILE A 419 -11.64 42.86 10.48
C ILE A 419 -11.70 43.72 11.74
N TRP A 420 -12.32 44.91 11.65
CA TRP A 420 -12.58 45.75 12.82
C TRP A 420 -14.05 45.65 13.26
N LEU A 421 -14.27 44.97 14.39
CA LEU A 421 -15.59 44.75 14.99
C LEU A 421 -15.87 45.89 16.00
N SER A 422 -17.04 46.53 15.93
CA SER A 422 -17.51 47.49 16.94
C SER A 422 -18.92 47.15 17.42
N SER A 423 -19.07 47.10 18.74
CA SER A 423 -20.35 46.85 19.43
C SER A 423 -20.56 47.88 20.54
N GLU A 424 -21.74 47.90 21.14
CA GLU A 424 -22.01 48.72 22.35
C GLU A 424 -21.10 48.35 23.54
N SER A 425 -20.52 47.14 23.56
CA SER A 425 -19.55 46.69 24.58
C SER A 425 -18.09 47.10 24.29
N GLY A 426 -17.84 47.80 23.16
CA GLY A 426 -16.53 48.23 22.70
C GLY A 426 -16.12 47.64 21.35
N SER A 427 -14.98 48.12 20.83
CA SER A 427 -14.39 47.65 19.56
C SER A 427 -13.23 46.68 19.80
N ARG A 428 -13.10 45.68 18.93
CA ARG A 428 -12.02 44.68 18.95
C ARG A 428 -11.55 44.35 17.52
N PRO A 429 -10.25 44.33 17.23
CA PRO A 429 -9.75 43.76 15.98
C PRO A 429 -9.85 42.23 16.01
N LEU A 430 -10.16 41.65 14.86
CA LEU A 430 -10.03 40.22 14.55
C LEU A 430 -9.02 40.06 13.41
N LYS A 431 -8.02 39.19 13.55
CA LYS A 431 -7.10 38.82 12.46
C LYS A 431 -7.05 37.32 12.29
N LEU A 432 -7.00 36.86 11.04
CA LEU A 432 -6.96 35.44 10.70
C LEU A 432 -5.86 35.18 9.66
N GLY A 433 -5.15 34.07 9.82
CA GLY A 433 -4.08 33.66 8.94
C GLY A 433 -3.52 32.29 9.31
N PHE A 434 -2.52 31.84 8.55
CA PHE A 434 -1.76 30.63 8.83
C PHE A 434 -0.29 30.96 9.05
N ASP A 435 0.33 30.28 10.01
CA ASP A 435 1.78 30.37 10.22
C ASP A 435 2.57 29.60 9.12
N PRO A 436 3.91 29.67 9.11
CA PRO A 436 4.73 28.97 8.10
C PRO A 436 4.70 27.43 8.14
N ASP A 437 3.96 26.83 9.07
CA ASP A 437 3.75 25.38 9.21
C ASP A 437 2.26 24.99 9.01
N PHE A 438 1.44 25.93 8.52
CA PHE A 438 0.01 25.81 8.26
C PHE A 438 -0.89 25.66 9.50
N ASN A 439 -0.41 26.04 10.69
CA ASN A 439 -1.27 26.13 11.86
C ASN A 439 -2.23 27.32 11.72
N PRO A 440 -3.53 27.17 12.00
CA PRO A 440 -4.46 28.28 11.96
C PRO A 440 -4.21 29.23 13.14
N VAL A 441 -4.10 30.53 12.86
CA VAL A 441 -3.87 31.57 13.86
C VAL A 441 -4.99 32.61 13.82
N CYS A 442 -5.61 32.83 14.97
CA CYS A 442 -6.60 33.86 15.22
C CYS A 442 -6.05 34.86 16.23
N GLN A 443 -6.18 36.17 15.97
CA GLN A 443 -6.00 37.20 16.98
C GLN A 443 -7.35 37.86 17.26
N PHE A 444 -7.81 37.88 18.52
CA PHE A 444 -9.06 38.51 18.93
C PHE A 444 -8.82 39.53 20.05
N GLY A 445 -8.81 40.81 19.71
CA GLY A 445 -8.33 41.89 20.57
C GLY A 445 -6.87 42.30 20.29
N GLY A 446 -6.31 43.15 21.15
CA GLY A 446 -4.97 43.72 20.94
C GLY A 446 -4.92 44.83 19.88
N HIS A 447 -3.80 44.94 19.16
CA HIS A 447 -3.60 45.94 18.10
C HIS A 447 -3.80 45.34 16.70
N LEU A 448 -4.29 46.14 15.75
CA LEU A 448 -4.55 45.72 14.36
C LEU A 448 -3.25 45.59 13.53
N PHE A 449 -2.29 46.48 13.76
CA PHE A 449 -0.96 46.52 13.12
C PHE A 449 0.07 45.70 13.90
N SER A 450 1.08 45.17 13.19
CA SER A 450 2.22 44.48 13.82
C SER A 450 3.23 45.48 14.42
N PRO A 451 3.86 45.18 15.58
CA PRO A 451 4.90 46.04 16.15
C PRO A 451 6.28 45.96 15.45
N VAL A 452 6.46 45.12 14.42
CA VAL A 452 7.80 44.76 13.89
C VAL A 452 8.05 45.23 12.44
N LYS A 453 8.09 46.56 12.22
CA LYS A 453 8.92 47.30 11.21
C LYS A 453 8.37 48.71 10.91
N PRO A 454 9.21 49.77 10.89
CA PRO A 454 8.89 51.04 10.25
C PRO A 454 9.53 51.17 8.84
N PRO A 455 9.08 52.11 7.98
CA PRO A 455 7.94 53.00 8.12
C PRO A 455 6.87 52.67 7.06
N ILE A 456 6.20 51.53 7.17
CA ILE A 456 4.86 51.39 6.58
C ILE A 456 3.92 52.23 7.44
N GLU A 457 3.05 53.05 6.83
CA GLU A 457 2.08 53.86 7.59
C GLU A 457 1.20 52.93 8.44
N PRO A 458 1.14 53.06 9.79
CA PRO A 458 0.52 52.07 10.66
C PRO A 458 -0.98 51.81 10.46
N GLN A 459 -1.67 52.71 9.73
CA GLN A 459 -3.09 52.59 9.39
C GLN A 459 -3.31 51.93 8.01
N SER A 460 -2.28 51.85 7.17
CA SER A 460 -2.40 51.31 5.81
C SER A 460 -2.68 49.81 5.80
N VAL A 461 -3.41 49.35 4.77
CA VAL A 461 -3.75 47.93 4.56
C VAL A 461 -2.51 47.02 4.58
N ALA A 462 -1.37 47.51 4.10
CA ALA A 462 -0.10 46.76 4.13
C ALA A 462 0.41 46.51 5.57
N ALA A 463 0.26 47.47 6.50
CA ALA A 463 0.62 47.29 7.91
C ALA A 463 -0.38 46.40 8.67
N GLN A 464 -1.65 46.39 8.24
CA GLN A 464 -2.68 45.50 8.79
C GLN A 464 -2.48 44.05 8.30
N MET A 465 -2.18 43.85 7.02
CA MET A 465 -2.05 42.53 6.37
C MET A 465 -0.66 41.89 6.52
N ASP A 466 0.34 42.59 7.04
CA ASP A 466 1.65 42.01 7.41
C ASP A 466 1.50 40.73 8.25
N THR A 467 2.45 39.80 8.15
CA THR A 467 2.34 38.45 8.74
C THR A 467 2.98 38.30 10.11
N SER A 468 3.80 39.25 10.57
CA SER A 468 4.63 39.10 11.78
C SER A 468 3.86 39.13 13.11
N TRP A 469 2.56 39.48 13.10
CA TRP A 469 1.69 39.34 14.28
C TRP A 469 1.53 37.88 14.72
N MET A 470 1.55 36.92 13.78
CA MET A 470 1.36 35.50 14.09
C MET A 470 2.52 34.88 14.86
N THR A 471 3.74 35.43 14.74
CA THR A 471 4.96 34.92 15.38
C THR A 471 5.32 35.63 16.70
N LEU A 472 4.52 36.60 17.15
CA LEU A 472 4.77 37.32 18.41
C LEU A 472 4.81 36.38 19.63
N PRO A 473 5.82 36.45 20.50
CA PRO A 473 5.84 35.69 21.75
C PRO A 473 4.80 36.20 22.77
N ARG A 474 4.02 35.29 23.35
CA ARG A 474 3.18 35.50 24.55
C ARG A 474 2.22 36.72 24.50
N SER A 475 1.40 36.83 23.45
CA SER A 475 0.20 37.68 23.49
C SER A 475 -1.01 36.91 24.01
N GLN A 476 -1.76 37.48 24.95
CA GLN A 476 -3.01 36.87 25.47
C GLN A 476 -4.14 36.85 24.43
N TYR A 477 -4.09 37.75 23.45
CA TYR A 477 -5.09 37.88 22.37
C TYR A 477 -4.82 36.96 21.16
N LEU A 478 -3.79 36.10 21.23
CA LEU A 478 -3.31 35.31 20.10
C LEU A 478 -3.54 33.81 20.33
N HIS A 479 -4.40 33.24 19.51
CA HIS A 479 -4.87 31.87 19.58
C HIS A 479 -4.28 31.10 18.39
N ARG A 480 -3.30 30.23 18.67
CA ARG A 480 -2.70 29.32 17.69
C ARG A 480 -3.33 27.94 17.87
N GLY A 481 -4.01 27.44 16.84
CA GLY A 481 -4.40 26.04 16.77
C GLY A 481 -3.25 25.15 16.34
N ASP A 482 -3.52 23.85 16.27
CA ASP A 482 -2.74 22.87 15.55
C ASP A 482 -3.37 22.63 14.16
N ARG A 483 -2.57 22.36 13.13
CA ARG A 483 -3.05 22.16 11.75
C ARG A 483 -3.89 20.87 11.54
N LEU A 484 -3.89 19.93 12.47
CA LEU A 484 -4.68 18.69 12.42
C LEU A 484 -5.87 18.75 13.38
N LEU A 485 -5.66 19.23 14.60
CA LEU A 485 -6.66 19.27 15.67
C LEU A 485 -7.45 20.59 15.76
N GLY A 486 -6.96 21.65 15.11
CA GLY A 486 -7.55 22.98 15.18
C GLY A 486 -7.28 23.68 16.51
N TYR A 487 -8.22 24.52 16.95
CA TYR A 487 -8.18 25.20 18.25
C TYR A 487 -9.56 25.13 18.92
N CYS A 488 -9.61 24.95 20.23
CA CYS A 488 -10.82 25.21 21.01
C CYS A 488 -10.41 25.59 22.44
N LYS A 489 -10.81 26.78 22.89
CA LYS A 489 -10.57 27.22 24.28
C LYS A 489 -11.55 28.30 24.72
N ASP A 490 -11.88 28.26 26.00
CA ASP A 490 -12.62 29.31 26.69
C ASP A 490 -11.65 30.38 27.24
N ASP A 491 -11.97 31.65 26.97
CA ASP A 491 -11.24 32.86 27.39
C ASP A 491 -12.22 33.82 28.09
N TYR A 492 -12.42 33.59 29.39
CA TYR A 492 -13.19 34.35 30.40
C TYR A 492 -14.66 34.75 30.10
N SER A 493 -14.97 35.21 28.90
CA SER A 493 -16.30 35.64 28.43
C SER A 493 -16.70 34.99 27.10
N TYR A 494 -15.76 34.34 26.40
CA TYR A 494 -15.99 33.74 25.08
C TYR A 494 -15.40 32.34 24.96
N ARG A 495 -16.03 31.51 24.12
CA ARG A 495 -15.40 30.31 23.53
C ARG A 495 -14.89 30.67 22.15
N ILE A 496 -13.60 30.43 21.89
CA ILE A 496 -12.99 30.57 20.56
C ILE A 496 -12.64 29.17 20.06
N SER A 497 -13.22 28.79 18.92
CA SER A 497 -12.94 27.53 18.25
C SER A 497 -12.62 27.72 16.76
N ILE A 498 -11.61 26.99 16.30
CA ILE A 498 -11.21 26.89 14.90
C ILE A 498 -11.21 25.40 14.54
N THR A 499 -12.20 24.95 13.78
CA THR A 499 -12.43 23.53 13.43
C THR A 499 -12.19 23.29 11.95
N ASN A 500 -11.76 22.08 11.57
CA ASN A 500 -11.69 21.67 10.16
C ASN A 500 -13.00 20.95 9.80
N GLU A 501 -13.83 21.54 8.93
CA GLU A 501 -15.15 21.00 8.60
C GLU A 501 -15.33 20.86 7.08
N MET A 502 -16.26 20.00 6.67
CA MET A 502 -16.59 19.79 5.26
C MET A 502 -17.84 20.61 4.89
N VAL A 503 -17.68 21.56 3.97
CA VAL A 503 -18.81 22.33 3.41
C VAL A 503 -19.01 21.89 1.97
N GLY A 504 -19.96 20.97 1.78
CA GLY A 504 -20.07 20.17 0.55
C GLY A 504 -18.78 19.37 0.32
N ASN A 505 -18.27 19.37 -0.91
CA ASN A 505 -17.06 18.62 -1.29
C ASN A 505 -15.75 19.39 -1.06
N ARG A 506 -15.70 20.34 -0.11
CA ARG A 506 -14.49 21.10 0.25
C ARG A 506 -14.28 21.11 1.75
N GLY A 507 -13.05 20.83 2.19
CA GLY A 507 -12.63 21.07 3.58
C GLY A 507 -12.33 22.55 3.80
N ILE A 508 -12.72 23.10 4.94
CA ILE A 508 -12.55 24.52 5.27
C ILE A 508 -12.31 24.70 6.77
N TRP A 509 -11.52 25.70 7.15
CA TRP A 509 -11.37 26.07 8.56
C TRP A 509 -12.51 26.98 8.98
N VAL A 510 -13.29 26.57 9.97
CA VAL A 510 -14.44 27.32 10.48
C VAL A 510 -14.05 28.01 11.78
N LEU A 511 -14.23 29.32 11.84
CA LEU A 511 -14.12 30.10 13.07
C LEU A 511 -15.52 30.28 13.69
N ASP A 512 -15.60 29.96 14.98
CA ASP A 512 -16.66 30.44 15.86
C ASP A 512 -16.06 31.17 17.06
N ILE A 513 -16.65 32.32 17.37
CA ILE A 513 -16.43 33.03 18.63
C ILE A 513 -17.82 33.24 19.28
N LEU A 514 -18.08 32.46 20.33
CA LEU A 514 -19.37 32.38 21.02
C LEU A 514 -19.29 33.00 22.42
N THR A 515 -20.40 33.55 22.92
CA THR A 515 -20.59 33.74 24.37
C THR A 515 -20.92 32.40 25.03
N LEU A 516 -20.50 32.20 26.28
CA LEU A 516 -20.52 30.88 26.93
C LEU A 516 -21.93 30.33 27.19
N ASP A 517 -22.96 31.18 27.23
CA ASP A 517 -24.35 30.81 27.54
C ASP A 517 -25.11 30.05 26.43
N HIS A 518 -24.49 29.79 25.27
CA HIS A 518 -25.17 29.27 24.07
C HIS A 518 -24.54 28.01 23.44
N ALA A 519 -23.64 27.32 24.15
CA ALA A 519 -22.76 26.29 23.57
C ALA A 519 -23.31 24.84 23.53
N LEU A 520 -24.61 24.63 23.27
CA LEU A 520 -25.24 23.30 23.20
C LEU A 520 -25.32 22.74 21.76
N ARG A 521 -25.18 21.41 21.62
CA ARG A 521 -25.23 20.64 20.36
C ARG A 521 -26.46 19.71 20.33
N HIS A 522 -27.11 19.59 19.19
CA HIS A 522 -28.15 18.59 18.92
C HIS A 522 -27.60 17.35 18.21
N ASP A 523 -28.25 16.22 18.47
CA ASP A 523 -28.13 15.00 17.67
C ASP A 523 -28.99 15.13 16.40
N ALA A 524 -28.51 15.97 15.46
CA ALA A 524 -29.12 16.24 14.16
C ALA A 524 -28.14 16.96 13.22
N VAL A 525 -28.17 16.57 11.95
CA VAL A 525 -27.53 17.27 10.84
C VAL A 525 -28.59 18.16 10.16
N CYS A 526 -28.20 19.35 9.70
CA CYS A 526 -29.07 20.25 8.97
C CYS A 526 -29.06 19.95 7.45
N ASP A 527 -30.18 19.50 6.89
CA ASP A 527 -30.34 19.16 5.46
C ASP A 527 -30.00 20.31 4.50
N GLY A 528 -30.12 21.55 4.97
CA GLY A 528 -29.78 22.74 4.18
C GLY A 528 -28.28 23.05 4.06
N CYS A 529 -27.41 22.34 4.78
CA CYS A 529 -25.95 22.58 4.74
C CYS A 529 -25.05 21.36 5.03
N GLY A 530 -25.58 20.25 5.53
CA GLY A 530 -24.82 19.03 5.86
C GLY A 530 -24.01 19.11 7.16
N LEU A 531 -24.29 20.05 8.05
CA LEU A 531 -23.55 20.26 9.31
C LEU A 531 -24.37 19.94 10.56
N ASP A 532 -23.70 19.53 11.63
CA ASP A 532 -24.25 19.39 12.99
C ASP A 532 -24.96 20.69 13.44
N ILE A 533 -26.11 20.56 14.10
CA ILE A 533 -26.84 21.70 14.65
C ILE A 533 -26.34 22.04 16.06
N TYR A 534 -25.85 23.27 16.22
CA TYR A 534 -25.57 23.91 17.51
C TYR A 534 -26.54 25.08 17.72
N GLY A 535 -26.93 25.34 18.97
CA GLY A 535 -28.10 26.21 19.26
C GLY A 535 -29.41 25.53 18.82
N THR A 536 -30.44 26.32 18.48
CA THR A 536 -31.79 25.79 18.20
C THR A 536 -31.89 24.99 16.90
N ARG A 537 -32.41 23.75 16.99
CA ARG A 537 -32.85 22.91 15.86
C ARG A 537 -34.24 23.31 15.39
N PHE A 538 -34.49 23.31 14.07
CA PHE A 538 -35.79 23.57 13.46
C PHE A 538 -36.22 22.36 12.65
N LYS A 539 -37.19 21.57 13.13
CA LYS A 539 -37.68 20.37 12.44
C LYS A 539 -38.89 20.70 11.56
N CYS A 540 -38.90 20.21 10.32
CA CYS A 540 -40.08 20.31 9.46
C CYS A 540 -41.25 19.50 10.04
N LEU A 541 -42.45 20.10 10.12
CA LEU A 541 -43.65 19.43 10.63
C LEU A 541 -44.34 18.52 9.60
N VAL A 542 -43.90 18.54 8.34
CA VAL A 542 -44.51 17.79 7.22
C VAL A 542 -43.62 16.65 6.72
N CYS A 543 -42.30 16.77 6.85
CA CYS A 543 -41.32 15.77 6.38
C CYS A 543 -40.64 15.08 7.57
N SER A 544 -40.77 13.74 7.65
CA SER A 544 -40.36 12.96 8.82
C SER A 544 -38.88 13.14 9.20
N ASP A 545 -38.01 13.27 8.20
CA ASP A 545 -36.55 13.40 8.36
C ASP A 545 -36.03 14.60 7.55
N PHE A 546 -36.43 15.80 7.98
CA PHE A 546 -35.91 17.06 7.43
C PHE A 546 -35.79 18.13 8.52
N ASP A 547 -34.59 18.68 8.68
CA ASP A 547 -34.19 19.52 9.80
C ASP A 547 -33.24 20.66 9.37
N TYR A 548 -33.42 21.83 9.97
CA TYR A 548 -32.63 23.02 9.69
C TYR A 548 -31.97 23.60 10.95
N CYS A 549 -30.75 24.09 10.78
CA CYS A 549 -30.16 25.04 11.71
C CYS A 549 -30.81 26.43 11.56
N SER A 550 -30.62 27.30 12.55
CA SER A 550 -31.14 28.67 12.58
C SER A 550 -30.75 29.55 11.38
N LYS A 551 -29.73 29.16 10.59
CA LYS A 551 -29.37 29.82 9.32
C LYS A 551 -30.23 29.32 8.14
N CYS A 552 -30.40 28.01 7.99
CA CYS A 552 -31.08 27.43 6.82
C CYS A 552 -32.60 27.64 6.86
N THR A 553 -33.20 27.68 8.05
CA THR A 553 -34.65 27.99 8.20
C THR A 553 -35.04 29.37 7.67
N LEU A 554 -34.10 30.30 7.52
CA LEU A 554 -34.33 31.64 6.94
C LEU A 554 -34.54 31.62 5.41
N ARG A 555 -34.44 30.45 4.76
CA ARG A 555 -34.70 30.25 3.32
C ARG A 555 -35.75 29.16 3.04
N ALA A 556 -36.42 28.64 4.08
CA ALA A 556 -37.32 27.49 4.01
C ALA A 556 -38.39 27.62 2.90
N ASP A 557 -39.07 28.76 2.82
CA ASP A 557 -40.09 29.05 1.79
C ASP A 557 -39.62 28.82 0.34
N VAL A 558 -38.31 28.90 0.10
CA VAL A 558 -37.65 28.75 -1.21
C VAL A 558 -36.97 27.39 -1.37
N THR A 559 -36.41 26.82 -0.29
CA THR A 559 -35.59 25.59 -0.33
C THR A 559 -36.29 24.32 0.17
N HIS A 560 -37.44 24.44 0.84
CA HIS A 560 -38.24 23.33 1.34
C HIS A 560 -39.77 23.58 1.26
N GLY A 561 -40.20 24.49 0.37
CA GLY A 561 -41.62 24.79 0.16
C GLY A 561 -42.31 25.47 1.35
N SER A 562 -43.63 25.55 1.30
CA SER A 562 -44.46 26.20 2.33
C SER A 562 -44.80 25.25 3.49
N HIS A 563 -43.79 24.63 4.09
CA HIS A 563 -43.94 23.75 5.26
C HIS A 563 -43.56 24.50 6.53
N ASP A 564 -44.35 24.34 7.60
CA ASP A 564 -44.05 24.91 8.91
C ASP A 564 -42.93 24.14 9.63
N PHE A 565 -42.12 24.86 10.42
CA PHE A 565 -40.99 24.31 11.19
C PHE A 565 -41.17 24.53 12.70
N GLN A 566 -40.91 23.49 13.49
CA GLN A 566 -40.92 23.54 14.95
C GLN A 566 -39.50 23.75 15.49
N SER A 567 -39.29 24.77 16.33
CA SER A 567 -38.07 24.90 17.12
C SER A 567 -38.01 23.84 18.22
N ILE A 568 -36.90 23.11 18.28
CA ILE A 568 -36.57 22.07 19.26
C ILE A 568 -35.27 22.49 19.93
N GLU A 569 -35.30 22.73 21.24
CA GLU A 569 -34.12 23.14 22.02
C GLU A 569 -33.49 21.97 22.79
N HIS A 570 -34.23 20.88 23.03
CA HIS A 570 -33.75 19.62 23.62
C HIS A 570 -34.40 18.41 22.87
N PRO A 571 -33.66 17.35 22.47
CA PRO A 571 -34.15 16.36 21.49
C PRO A 571 -34.60 14.99 22.06
N ARG A 572 -35.71 14.43 21.53
CA ARG A 572 -36.07 12.97 21.53
C ARG A 572 -37.06 12.57 20.41
N GLU A 573 -36.95 11.32 19.95
CA GLU A 573 -37.95 10.39 19.35
C GLU A 573 -38.40 10.44 17.85
N VAL A 574 -37.59 9.76 16.99
CA VAL A 574 -37.80 8.78 15.86
C VAL A 574 -39.13 8.63 15.04
N LEU A 575 -39.07 8.53 13.66
CA LEU A 575 -39.44 7.33 12.81
C LEU A 575 -39.62 7.50 11.24
N SER A 576 -38.71 6.85 10.47
CA SER A 576 -38.85 5.97 9.25
C SER A 576 -39.61 6.33 7.92
N ALA A 577 -38.96 6.11 6.74
CA ALA A 577 -39.23 5.04 5.71
C ALA A 577 -39.12 5.38 4.16
N ASP A 578 -38.39 4.54 3.38
CA ASP A 578 -38.48 4.13 1.92
C ASP A 578 -38.60 5.19 0.75
N ARG A 579 -38.20 5.00 -0.55
CA ARG A 579 -37.59 3.91 -1.39
C ARG A 579 -37.04 4.45 -2.77
N GLN A 580 -36.14 3.74 -3.50
CA GLN A 580 -35.77 3.95 -4.95
C GLN A 580 -35.25 2.64 -5.65
N GLY A 581 -34.99 2.60 -6.99
CA GLY A 581 -34.30 1.44 -7.67
C GLY A 581 -34.17 1.41 -9.24
N GLY A 582 -33.38 0.44 -9.78
CA GLY A 582 -33.20 0.02 -11.21
C GLY A 582 -31.97 0.58 -11.98
N GLY A 583 -31.30 -0.07 -12.99
CA GLY A 583 -31.27 -1.46 -13.53
C GLY A 583 -30.48 -1.66 -14.90
N ALA A 584 -29.98 -2.90 -15.20
CA ALA A 584 -29.52 -3.49 -16.52
C ALA A 584 -28.22 -2.99 -17.26
N SER A 585 -27.70 -3.54 -18.41
CA SER A 585 -27.17 -4.91 -18.78
C SER A 585 -26.54 -5.00 -20.23
N GLY A 586 -25.55 -5.87 -20.58
CA GLY A 586 -25.19 -6.21 -22.02
C GLY A 586 -23.84 -6.93 -22.41
N PHE A 587 -23.79 -7.67 -23.55
CA PHE A 587 -22.77 -8.68 -24.05
C PHE A 587 -21.68 -8.14 -25.05
N GLY A 588 -20.67 -8.87 -25.62
CA GLY A 588 -20.07 -10.25 -25.51
C GLY A 588 -19.27 -10.76 -26.78
N HIS A 589 -18.54 -11.92 -26.72
CA HIS A 589 -17.85 -12.72 -27.83
C HIS A 589 -16.53 -12.15 -28.47
N SER A 590 -15.66 -12.78 -29.32
CA SER A 590 -15.11 -14.16 -29.68
C SER A 590 -14.07 -14.01 -30.86
N ALA A 591 -13.17 -14.91 -31.36
CA ALA A 591 -12.47 -16.19 -31.02
C ALA A 591 -11.34 -16.56 -32.09
N ASN A 592 -10.55 -17.67 -31.93
CA ASN A 592 -9.53 -18.32 -32.87
C ASN A 592 -8.16 -17.60 -33.12
N THR A 593 -6.98 -18.16 -33.50
CA THR A 593 -6.38 -19.50 -33.92
C THR A 593 -4.81 -19.35 -34.02
N ASN A 594 -3.84 -20.30 -34.17
CA ASN A 594 -3.61 -21.78 -34.00
C ASN A 594 -2.08 -22.13 -34.15
N SER A 595 -1.50 -23.19 -33.51
CA SER A 595 -0.13 -23.72 -33.82
C SER A 595 0.22 -25.15 -33.24
N GLN A 596 1.45 -25.64 -33.49
CA GLN A 596 1.92 -27.05 -33.42
C GLN A 596 2.38 -27.56 -32.01
N ARG A 597 2.68 -28.87 -31.88
CA ARG A 597 3.00 -29.54 -30.59
C ARG A 597 4.32 -30.34 -30.57
N THR A 598 5.08 -30.17 -29.48
CA THR A 598 6.15 -31.07 -29.01
C THR A 598 5.58 -32.18 -28.09
N ARG A 599 6.39 -33.19 -27.73
CA ARG A 599 6.07 -34.13 -26.61
C ARG A 599 6.68 -33.63 -25.31
N ILE A 600 5.91 -33.71 -24.22
CA ILE A 600 6.30 -33.35 -22.85
C ILE A 600 5.60 -34.35 -21.90
N ASP A 601 6.29 -34.84 -20.88
CA ASP A 601 5.73 -35.72 -19.85
C ASP A 601 5.01 -34.92 -18.75
N ILE A 602 3.86 -35.40 -18.30
CA ILE A 602 2.95 -34.68 -17.39
C ILE A 602 2.31 -35.61 -16.36
N THR A 603 1.85 -35.05 -15.25
CA THR A 603 1.05 -35.79 -14.27
C THR A 603 -0.27 -36.29 -14.86
N ALA A 604 -0.79 -37.40 -14.32
CA ALA A 604 -2.10 -37.92 -14.71
C ALA A 604 -3.23 -36.90 -14.48
N ASN A 605 -3.15 -36.10 -13.40
CA ASN A 605 -4.12 -35.04 -13.11
C ASN A 605 -4.09 -33.91 -14.16
N LEU A 606 -2.90 -33.47 -14.58
CA LEU A 606 -2.77 -32.49 -15.67
C LEU A 606 -3.22 -33.08 -17.02
N SER A 607 -2.96 -34.36 -17.27
CA SER A 607 -3.47 -35.05 -18.46
C SER A 607 -5.00 -35.07 -18.50
N ALA A 608 -5.67 -35.31 -17.38
CA ALA A 608 -7.14 -35.18 -17.27
C ALA A 608 -7.60 -33.74 -17.53
N ALA A 609 -6.99 -32.75 -16.87
CA ALA A 609 -7.30 -31.33 -17.05
C ALA A 609 -7.18 -30.90 -18.52
N LEU A 610 -6.09 -31.24 -19.21
CA LEU A 610 -5.89 -30.91 -20.63
C LEU A 610 -6.91 -31.62 -21.55
N ASN A 611 -7.34 -32.83 -21.20
CA ASN A 611 -8.38 -33.55 -21.93
C ASN A 611 -9.79 -32.97 -21.71
N HIS A 612 -10.03 -32.27 -20.61
CA HIS A 612 -11.28 -31.57 -20.28
C HIS A 612 -11.29 -30.10 -20.75
N LEU A 613 -10.14 -29.44 -20.81
CA LEU A 613 -10.00 -28.02 -21.19
C LEU A 613 -9.76 -27.79 -22.69
N ARG A 614 -9.47 -28.82 -23.48
CA ARG A 614 -9.37 -28.74 -24.93
C ARG A 614 -10.72 -28.41 -25.57
N CYS A 615 -10.77 -27.43 -26.46
CA CYS A 615 -11.88 -27.27 -27.41
C CYS A 615 -11.55 -28.06 -28.68
N PRO A 616 -12.49 -28.85 -29.26
CA PRO A 616 -12.21 -29.62 -30.48
C PRO A 616 -11.92 -28.77 -31.73
N GLU A 617 -12.53 -27.58 -31.81
CA GLU A 617 -12.56 -26.73 -33.01
C GLU A 617 -11.76 -25.42 -32.86
N VAL A 618 -11.34 -25.08 -31.63
CA VAL A 618 -10.77 -23.78 -31.26
C VAL A 618 -9.47 -23.98 -30.48
N PRO A 619 -8.33 -23.45 -30.95
CA PRO A 619 -7.09 -23.45 -30.18
C PRO A 619 -7.24 -22.60 -28.92
N ARG A 620 -6.89 -23.16 -27.78
CA ARG A 620 -6.91 -22.49 -26.47
C ARG A 620 -5.48 -22.35 -25.96
N ALA A 621 -5.02 -21.12 -25.79
CA ALA A 621 -3.80 -20.84 -25.03
C ALA A 621 -4.06 -21.20 -23.55
N LEU A 622 -3.16 -21.97 -22.97
CA LEU A 622 -3.17 -22.35 -21.55
C LEU A 622 -1.76 -22.11 -21.00
N TRP A 623 -1.66 -21.41 -19.87
CA TRP A 623 -0.46 -21.37 -19.05
C TRP A 623 -0.63 -22.38 -17.91
N VAL A 624 0.39 -23.20 -17.66
CA VAL A 624 0.41 -24.21 -16.60
C VAL A 624 1.83 -24.28 -16.04
N ASP A 625 2.00 -24.23 -14.72
CA ASP A 625 3.28 -24.29 -14.02
C ASP A 625 4.19 -25.46 -14.48
N GLN A 626 3.64 -26.66 -14.59
CA GLN A 626 4.33 -27.88 -15.04
C GLN A 626 4.73 -27.89 -16.53
N LEU A 627 4.23 -26.95 -17.35
CA LEU A 627 4.49 -26.90 -18.80
C LEU A 627 5.16 -25.62 -19.29
N CYS A 628 5.02 -24.52 -18.54
CA CYS A 628 5.43 -23.17 -18.95
C CYS A 628 6.58 -22.60 -18.11
N ILE A 629 7.14 -23.40 -17.20
CA ILE A 629 8.34 -23.14 -16.43
C ILE A 629 9.24 -24.37 -16.58
N ASP A 630 10.49 -24.21 -17.01
CA ASP A 630 11.45 -25.32 -16.96
C ASP A 630 11.73 -25.73 -15.51
N GLN A 631 11.20 -26.87 -15.10
CA GLN A 631 11.36 -27.41 -13.75
C GLN A 631 12.78 -27.92 -13.46
N GLY A 632 13.63 -28.08 -14.49
CA GLY A 632 15.06 -28.39 -14.35
C GLY A 632 15.95 -27.15 -14.21
N ASN A 633 15.46 -25.96 -14.55
CA ASN A 633 16.21 -24.71 -14.51
C ASN A 633 15.84 -23.87 -13.28
N HIS A 634 16.68 -23.92 -12.24
CA HIS A 634 16.44 -23.18 -10.99
C HIS A 634 16.40 -21.65 -11.18
N GLU A 635 17.24 -21.09 -12.06
CA GLU A 635 17.27 -19.63 -12.31
C GLU A 635 16.01 -19.16 -13.06
N GLU A 636 15.56 -19.90 -14.07
CA GLU A 636 14.29 -19.60 -14.76
C GLU A 636 13.12 -19.75 -13.80
N LYS A 637 13.08 -20.82 -13.00
CA LYS A 637 12.02 -21.06 -12.02
C LYS A 637 11.91 -19.91 -11.02
N GLU A 638 13.02 -19.37 -10.53
CA GLU A 638 13.04 -18.22 -9.63
C GLU A 638 12.49 -16.95 -10.29
N GLN A 639 12.85 -16.68 -11.55
CA GLN A 639 12.29 -15.56 -12.33
C GLN A 639 10.78 -15.75 -12.59
N GLN A 640 10.35 -16.94 -13.00
CA GLN A 640 8.95 -17.25 -13.28
C GLN A 640 8.08 -17.18 -12.01
N VAL A 641 8.60 -17.61 -10.85
CA VAL A 641 7.94 -17.42 -9.54
C VAL A 641 7.76 -15.92 -9.24
N GLY A 642 8.79 -15.10 -9.44
CA GLY A 642 8.67 -13.63 -9.34
C GLY A 642 7.61 -13.04 -10.28
N MET A 643 7.39 -13.67 -11.45
CA MET A 643 6.37 -13.28 -12.43
C MET A 643 4.96 -13.83 -12.16
N MET A 644 4.76 -14.79 -11.24
CA MET A 644 3.46 -15.46 -11.02
C MET A 644 2.32 -14.47 -10.76
N ARG A 645 2.58 -13.38 -10.04
CA ARG A 645 1.61 -12.30 -9.83
C ARG A 645 1.04 -11.78 -11.16
N SER A 646 1.94 -11.36 -12.04
CA SER A 646 1.62 -10.76 -13.33
C SER A 646 0.97 -11.79 -14.26
N ILE A 647 1.37 -13.06 -14.18
CA ILE A 647 0.78 -14.16 -14.96
C ILE A 647 -0.70 -14.35 -14.59
N TYR A 648 -1.05 -14.46 -13.30
CA TYR A 648 -2.45 -14.60 -12.89
C TYR A 648 -3.27 -13.32 -13.10
N GLN A 649 -2.71 -12.14 -12.83
CA GLN A 649 -3.44 -10.87 -13.01
C GLN A 649 -3.78 -10.57 -14.48
N ASN A 650 -2.93 -10.96 -15.43
CA ASN A 650 -3.15 -10.72 -16.86
C ASN A 650 -3.82 -11.89 -17.60
N CYS A 651 -4.16 -13.00 -16.92
CA CYS A 651 -4.89 -14.10 -17.57
C CYS A 651 -6.37 -13.73 -17.79
N THR A 652 -6.94 -14.16 -18.93
CA THR A 652 -8.36 -13.91 -19.25
C THR A 652 -9.32 -14.54 -18.23
N GLN A 653 -8.94 -15.70 -17.70
CA GLN A 653 -9.65 -16.48 -16.69
C GLN A 653 -8.73 -17.59 -16.17
N CYS A 654 -8.77 -17.85 -14.87
CA CYS A 654 -8.20 -19.05 -14.25
C CYS A 654 -9.28 -20.15 -14.09
N VAL A 655 -8.87 -21.42 -14.26
CA VAL A 655 -9.71 -22.58 -13.96
C VAL A 655 -9.07 -23.38 -12.84
N VAL A 656 -9.72 -23.37 -11.68
CA VAL A 656 -9.39 -24.21 -10.53
C VAL A 656 -9.87 -25.63 -10.84
N TRP A 657 -8.92 -26.53 -11.09
CA TRP A 657 -9.19 -27.93 -11.44
C TRP A 657 -9.08 -28.83 -10.21
N LEU A 658 -10.22 -29.36 -9.76
CA LEU A 658 -10.34 -30.24 -8.59
C LEU A 658 -10.09 -31.73 -8.93
N GLY A 659 -9.58 -32.04 -10.12
CA GLY A 659 -9.44 -33.43 -10.60
C GLY A 659 -10.68 -33.96 -11.33
N ASP A 660 -10.62 -35.23 -11.70
CA ASP A 660 -11.78 -35.99 -12.16
C ASP A 660 -12.69 -36.38 -10.99
N ILE A 661 -13.98 -36.52 -11.26
CA ILE A 661 -14.92 -37.12 -10.31
C ILE A 661 -14.64 -38.64 -10.26
N PRO A 662 -14.45 -39.23 -9.07
CA PRO A 662 -14.18 -40.67 -8.93
C PRO A 662 -15.21 -41.54 -9.63
N LYS A 663 -14.74 -42.57 -10.34
CA LYS A 663 -15.59 -43.59 -10.99
C LYS A 663 -16.00 -44.72 -10.04
N ASP A 664 -15.50 -44.70 -8.81
CA ASP A 664 -15.85 -45.65 -7.77
C ASP A 664 -17.24 -45.32 -7.20
N GLN A 665 -18.19 -46.21 -7.42
CA GLN A 665 -19.59 -46.06 -7.01
C GLN A 665 -19.79 -46.28 -5.50
N HIS A 666 -18.76 -46.65 -4.74
CA HIS A 666 -18.86 -46.97 -3.31
C HIS A 666 -18.91 -45.74 -2.38
N MET A 667 -18.60 -44.52 -2.85
CA MET A 667 -18.67 -43.30 -2.02
C MET A 667 -19.78 -42.33 -2.45
N PHE A 668 -19.85 -41.98 -3.73
CA PHE A 668 -20.89 -41.12 -4.33
C PHE A 668 -20.88 -41.25 -5.86
N THR A 669 -21.92 -40.75 -6.53
CA THR A 669 -22.02 -40.79 -8.00
C THR A 669 -21.84 -39.42 -8.65
N LEU A 670 -21.64 -39.39 -9.97
CA LEU A 670 -21.70 -38.17 -10.77
C LEU A 670 -23.05 -37.43 -10.61
N GLN A 671 -24.15 -38.15 -10.38
CA GLN A 671 -25.46 -37.54 -10.16
C GLN A 671 -25.54 -36.81 -8.82
N ASP A 672 -24.91 -37.35 -7.77
CA ASP A 672 -24.82 -36.69 -6.46
C ASP A 672 -23.94 -35.43 -6.52
N ALA A 673 -22.80 -35.50 -7.22
CA ALA A 673 -21.94 -34.34 -7.48
C ALA A 673 -22.65 -33.28 -8.35
N THR A 674 -23.48 -33.70 -9.31
CA THR A 674 -24.30 -32.78 -10.13
C THR A 674 -25.33 -32.07 -9.26
N ALA A 675 -26.07 -32.80 -8.42
CA ALA A 675 -27.03 -32.23 -7.48
C ALA A 675 -26.38 -31.23 -6.52
N LEU A 676 -25.13 -31.47 -6.09
CA LEU A 676 -24.37 -30.50 -5.29
C LEU A 676 -24.01 -29.22 -6.06
N PHE A 677 -23.60 -29.33 -7.32
CA PHE A 677 -23.31 -28.15 -8.14
C PHE A 677 -24.58 -27.34 -8.47
N ASP A 678 -25.71 -28.01 -8.65
CA ASP A 678 -27.00 -27.37 -8.88
C ASP A 678 -27.56 -26.74 -7.59
N PHE A 679 -27.32 -27.35 -6.40
CA PHE A 679 -27.57 -26.72 -5.10
C PHE A 679 -26.93 -25.35 -5.01
N PHE A 680 -25.62 -25.24 -5.28
CA PHE A 680 -24.91 -23.96 -5.22
C PHE A 680 -25.44 -22.96 -6.26
N LYS A 681 -25.62 -23.36 -7.52
CA LYS A 681 -26.13 -22.47 -8.58
C LYS A 681 -27.50 -21.89 -8.26
N ILE A 682 -28.38 -22.67 -7.64
CA ILE A 682 -29.72 -22.24 -7.27
C ILE A 682 -29.67 -21.25 -6.09
N HIS A 683 -28.92 -21.56 -5.02
CA HIS A 683 -28.75 -20.62 -3.89
C HIS A 683 -28.07 -19.31 -4.33
N ALA A 684 -27.18 -19.36 -5.32
CA ALA A 684 -26.54 -18.19 -5.92
C ALA A 684 -27.45 -17.33 -6.82
N ALA A 685 -28.53 -17.91 -7.35
CA ALA A 685 -29.41 -17.26 -8.32
C ALA A 685 -30.69 -16.68 -7.68
N PHE A 686 -31.25 -17.36 -6.68
CA PHE A 686 -32.55 -17.02 -6.09
C PHE A 686 -32.49 -16.50 -4.64
N GLY A 687 -31.40 -16.77 -3.90
CA GLY A 687 -31.35 -16.51 -2.46
C GLY A 687 -32.42 -17.31 -1.69
N PHE A 688 -32.93 -16.75 -0.59
CA PHE A 688 -34.03 -17.33 0.20
C PHE A 688 -35.43 -16.86 -0.27
N ASP A 689 -35.75 -17.05 -1.55
CA ASP A 689 -37.13 -16.90 -2.03
C ASP A 689 -37.99 -18.10 -1.57
N GLN A 690 -38.88 -17.84 -0.61
CA GLN A 690 -39.71 -18.87 0.03
C GLN A 690 -40.70 -19.55 -0.93
N GLU A 691 -41.16 -18.89 -2.00
CA GLU A 691 -42.14 -19.49 -2.91
C GLU A 691 -41.53 -20.57 -3.82
N GLN A 692 -40.23 -20.47 -4.12
CA GLN A 692 -39.53 -21.38 -5.04
C GLN A 692 -38.78 -22.52 -4.33
N PHE A 693 -38.39 -22.30 -3.07
CA PHE A 693 -37.67 -23.28 -2.24
C PHE A 693 -38.28 -24.71 -2.19
N PRO A 694 -39.62 -24.91 -2.13
CA PRO A 694 -40.26 -26.24 -2.05
C PRO A 694 -40.20 -27.10 -3.33
N GLN A 695 -39.78 -26.53 -4.46
CA GLN A 695 -39.59 -27.28 -5.72
C GLN A 695 -38.19 -27.90 -5.78
N VAL A 696 -37.16 -27.10 -5.45
CA VAL A 696 -35.73 -27.46 -5.49
C VAL A 696 -35.40 -28.56 -4.48
N THR A 697 -35.91 -28.38 -3.26
CA THR A 697 -35.68 -29.27 -2.12
C THR A 697 -36.07 -30.73 -2.36
N LYS A 698 -37.06 -31.01 -3.22
CA LYS A 698 -37.51 -32.37 -3.56
C LYS A 698 -36.46 -33.24 -4.23
N ALA A 699 -35.38 -32.66 -4.76
CA ALA A 699 -34.22 -33.42 -5.25
C ALA A 699 -33.37 -34.00 -4.11
N PHE A 700 -33.35 -33.37 -2.94
CA PHE A 700 -32.50 -33.72 -1.79
C PHE A 700 -33.21 -34.64 -0.78
N THR A 701 -34.54 -34.68 -0.78
CA THR A 701 -35.36 -35.42 0.22
C THR A 701 -35.42 -36.94 0.04
N ARG A 702 -34.49 -37.57 -0.69
CA ARG A 702 -34.38 -39.04 -0.75
C ARG A 702 -33.26 -39.52 0.18
N PRO A 703 -33.55 -40.27 1.26
CA PRO A 703 -32.53 -40.64 2.27
C PRO A 703 -31.30 -41.36 1.70
N SER A 704 -31.47 -42.12 0.61
CA SER A 704 -30.38 -42.87 -0.04
C SER A 704 -29.45 -42.03 -0.94
N SER A 705 -29.87 -40.85 -1.40
CA SER A 705 -28.98 -39.93 -2.15
C SER A 705 -28.37 -38.86 -1.25
N PHE A 706 -28.94 -38.59 -0.06
CA PHE A 706 -28.43 -37.57 0.86
C PHE A 706 -26.97 -37.80 1.27
N GLU A 707 -26.61 -39.01 1.74
CA GLU A 707 -25.22 -39.30 2.14
C GLU A 707 -24.28 -39.35 0.91
N GLY A 708 -24.80 -39.66 -0.29
CA GLY A 708 -24.05 -39.54 -1.55
C GLY A 708 -23.69 -38.09 -1.87
N VAL A 709 -24.65 -37.16 -1.82
CA VAL A 709 -24.42 -35.72 -1.98
C VAL A 709 -23.48 -35.20 -0.90
N ARG A 710 -23.62 -35.69 0.34
CA ARG A 710 -22.73 -35.33 1.45
C ARG A 710 -21.30 -35.85 1.26
N ASN A 711 -21.12 -37.05 0.71
CA ASN A 711 -19.81 -37.58 0.36
C ASN A 711 -19.18 -36.81 -0.81
N ALA A 712 -19.95 -36.46 -1.84
CA ALA A 712 -19.49 -35.57 -2.90
C ALA A 712 -19.01 -34.23 -2.33
N PHE A 713 -19.75 -33.64 -1.39
CA PHE A 713 -19.36 -32.40 -0.72
C PHE A 713 -18.09 -32.57 0.12
N ARG A 714 -17.99 -33.64 0.93
CA ARG A 714 -16.80 -33.99 1.72
C ARG A 714 -15.57 -34.16 0.83
N SER A 715 -15.69 -34.71 -0.38
CA SER A 715 -14.60 -34.88 -1.35
C SER A 715 -14.28 -33.62 -2.15
N MET A 716 -15.17 -32.62 -2.23
CA MET A 716 -14.90 -31.36 -2.93
C MET A 716 -14.18 -30.33 -2.04
N ARG A 717 -14.39 -30.36 -0.72
CA ARG A 717 -13.95 -29.35 0.26
C ARG A 717 -12.51 -29.59 0.81
N PRO A 718 -11.96 -28.72 1.67
CA PRO A 718 -10.74 -29.01 2.44
C PRO A 718 -10.78 -30.35 3.17
N HIS A 719 -9.63 -31.02 3.26
CA HIS A 719 -9.44 -32.42 3.68
C HIS A 719 -10.06 -33.48 2.74
N GLY A 720 -10.83 -33.09 1.71
CA GLY A 720 -11.28 -33.97 0.63
C GLY A 720 -10.53 -33.79 -0.69
N ASN A 721 -9.96 -32.60 -0.94
CA ASN A 721 -9.29 -32.28 -2.20
C ASN A 721 -7.98 -31.50 -2.00
N ASP A 722 -6.89 -31.96 -2.63
CA ASP A 722 -5.52 -31.44 -2.49
C ASP A 722 -5.37 -29.96 -2.90
N TRP A 723 -6.25 -29.45 -3.78
CA TRP A 723 -6.17 -28.06 -4.24
C TRP A 723 -6.35 -27.05 -3.08
N TRP A 724 -7.18 -27.36 -2.09
CA TRP A 724 -7.36 -26.49 -0.91
C TRP A 724 -6.14 -26.46 0.02
N HIS A 725 -5.27 -27.47 -0.06
CA HIS A 725 -4.15 -27.63 0.86
C HIS A 725 -2.89 -26.91 0.42
N ARG A 726 -2.65 -26.70 -0.89
CA ARG A 726 -1.44 -26.01 -1.37
C ARG A 726 -1.48 -24.51 -1.05
N ILE A 727 -0.33 -23.92 -0.67
CA ILE A 727 -0.21 -22.48 -0.42
C ILE A 727 -0.38 -21.63 -1.70
N TRP A 728 0.22 -22.06 -2.81
CA TRP A 728 0.19 -21.37 -4.10
C TRP A 728 -1.22 -21.19 -4.69
N THR A 729 -2.17 -22.06 -4.33
CA THR A 729 -3.53 -22.00 -4.86
C THR A 729 -4.36 -20.83 -4.31
N VAL A 730 -3.85 -20.13 -3.29
CA VAL A 730 -4.37 -18.81 -2.88
C VAL A 730 -4.18 -17.78 -4.01
N GLN A 731 -3.00 -17.73 -4.64
CA GLN A 731 -2.77 -16.84 -5.80
C GLN A 731 -3.63 -17.23 -7.01
N GLU A 732 -3.78 -18.53 -7.28
CA GLU A 732 -4.66 -19.05 -8.35
C GLU A 732 -6.12 -18.61 -8.20
N ALA A 733 -6.65 -18.51 -6.97
CA ALA A 733 -8.02 -18.09 -6.74
C ALA A 733 -8.19 -16.56 -6.73
N VAL A 734 -7.26 -15.87 -6.05
CA VAL A 734 -7.39 -14.45 -5.68
C VAL A 734 -6.97 -13.51 -6.80
N LEU A 735 -5.83 -13.72 -7.45
CA LEU A 735 -5.29 -12.77 -8.41
C LEU A 735 -6.04 -12.65 -9.75
N PRO A 736 -6.64 -13.72 -10.32
CA PRO A 736 -7.29 -13.64 -11.62
C PRO A 736 -8.51 -12.71 -11.65
N PRO A 737 -8.74 -12.01 -12.78
CA PRO A 737 -9.94 -11.19 -12.97
C PRO A 737 -11.21 -12.05 -13.06
N LYS A 738 -11.08 -13.33 -13.41
CA LYS A 738 -12.16 -14.34 -13.43
C LYS A 738 -11.61 -15.68 -12.96
N THR A 739 -12.36 -16.36 -12.09
CA THR A 739 -12.02 -17.68 -11.55
C THR A 739 -13.23 -18.61 -11.70
N THR A 740 -13.01 -19.82 -12.20
CA THR A 740 -14.04 -20.87 -12.33
C THR A 740 -13.54 -22.14 -11.67
N VAL A 741 -14.38 -22.78 -10.85
CA VAL A 741 -14.10 -24.09 -10.26
C VAL A 741 -14.65 -25.16 -11.19
N GLN A 742 -13.81 -26.14 -11.53
CA GLN A 742 -14.15 -27.28 -12.38
C GLN A 742 -13.78 -28.60 -11.69
N TRP A 743 -14.72 -29.54 -11.68
CA TRP A 743 -14.54 -30.90 -11.15
C TRP A 743 -15.05 -31.90 -12.19
N GLY A 744 -14.13 -32.58 -12.88
CA GLY A 744 -14.47 -33.38 -14.07
C GLY A 744 -15.20 -32.55 -15.13
N THR A 745 -16.48 -32.86 -15.37
CA THR A 745 -17.37 -32.15 -16.30
C THR A 745 -18.18 -31.03 -15.65
N LEU A 746 -18.22 -30.95 -14.32
CA LEU A 746 -19.02 -29.96 -13.58
C LEU A 746 -18.27 -28.65 -13.42
N THR A 747 -18.95 -27.53 -13.59
CA THR A 747 -18.39 -26.18 -13.47
C THR A 747 -19.30 -25.23 -12.68
N ILE A 748 -18.69 -24.30 -11.95
CA ILE A 748 -19.35 -23.17 -11.27
C ILE A 748 -18.41 -21.95 -11.24
N SER A 749 -18.95 -20.74 -11.36
CA SER A 749 -18.13 -19.52 -11.22
C SER A 749 -17.79 -19.29 -9.75
N TRP A 750 -16.63 -18.67 -9.47
CA TRP A 750 -16.26 -18.33 -8.09
C TRP A 750 -17.28 -17.40 -7.43
N GLY A 751 -17.83 -16.44 -8.20
CA GLY A 751 -18.84 -15.50 -7.71
C GLY A 751 -20.16 -16.17 -7.33
N ASP A 752 -20.58 -17.21 -8.05
CA ASP A 752 -21.82 -17.94 -7.72
C ASP A 752 -21.60 -18.91 -6.56
N LEU A 753 -20.45 -19.59 -6.53
CA LEU A 753 -20.04 -20.42 -5.39
C LEU A 753 -20.01 -19.59 -4.08
N ARG A 754 -19.47 -18.36 -4.14
CA ARG A 754 -19.48 -17.39 -3.04
C ARG A 754 -20.90 -17.01 -2.60
N LYS A 755 -21.77 -16.59 -3.54
CA LYS A 755 -23.17 -16.22 -3.22
C LYS A 755 -23.97 -17.36 -2.58
N ALA A 756 -23.72 -18.59 -3.01
CA ALA A 756 -24.34 -19.76 -2.39
C ALA A 756 -23.97 -19.87 -0.90
N PHE A 757 -22.69 -19.67 -0.57
CA PHE A 757 -22.20 -19.65 0.81
C PHE A 757 -22.69 -18.43 1.60
N GLU A 758 -22.72 -17.23 1.00
CA GLU A 758 -23.31 -16.03 1.64
C GLU A 758 -24.79 -16.29 2.01
N THR A 759 -25.56 -16.88 1.10
CA THR A 759 -26.97 -17.27 1.36
C THR A 759 -27.06 -18.30 2.48
N CYS A 760 -26.29 -19.39 2.43
CA CYS A 760 -26.33 -20.46 3.44
C CYS A 760 -25.83 -20.04 4.84
N SER A 761 -25.27 -18.84 5.02
CA SER A 761 -24.65 -18.39 6.28
C SER A 761 -25.49 -17.41 7.11
N ASN A 762 -26.60 -16.90 6.58
CA ASN A 762 -27.35 -15.80 7.22
C ASN A 762 -28.19 -16.27 8.44
N PRO A 763 -27.91 -15.82 9.69
CA PRO A 763 -28.63 -16.29 10.88
C PRO A 763 -30.07 -15.77 11.02
N ARG A 764 -30.46 -14.72 10.27
CA ARG A 764 -31.78 -14.06 10.45
C ARG A 764 -32.98 -14.84 9.90
N HIS A 765 -32.78 -16.09 9.50
CA HIS A 765 -33.79 -16.92 8.82
C HIS A 765 -33.89 -18.36 9.37
N ASP A 766 -33.60 -18.60 10.66
CA ASP A 766 -34.01 -19.85 11.31
C ASP A 766 -35.55 -19.87 11.48
N VAL A 767 -36.23 -20.38 10.45
CA VAL A 767 -37.69 -20.54 10.44
C VAL A 767 -38.07 -21.80 11.23
N HIS A 768 -38.75 -21.63 12.36
CA HIS A 768 -39.10 -22.70 13.30
C HIS A 768 -40.08 -23.78 12.79
N GLU A 769 -40.53 -23.73 11.53
CA GLU A 769 -41.73 -24.44 11.04
C GLU A 769 -41.47 -25.71 10.18
N MET A 770 -40.23 -26.16 9.99
CA MET A 770 -39.93 -27.41 9.25
C MET A 770 -38.98 -28.37 9.99
N GLN A 771 -39.50 -29.06 11.00
CA GLN A 771 -38.73 -29.96 11.88
C GLN A 771 -37.95 -31.07 11.14
N ASP A 772 -38.55 -31.72 10.13
CA ASP A 772 -37.86 -32.76 9.35
C ASP A 772 -36.70 -32.22 8.50
N PHE A 773 -36.85 -30.99 7.97
CA PHE A 773 -35.88 -30.39 7.06
C PHE A 773 -34.65 -29.84 7.78
N ASN A 774 -34.82 -29.36 9.01
CA ASN A 774 -33.73 -28.79 9.81
C ASN A 774 -32.62 -29.81 10.07
N SER A 775 -32.93 -31.08 10.33
CA SER A 775 -31.90 -32.13 10.54
C SER A 775 -30.91 -32.29 9.36
N ILE A 776 -31.43 -32.17 8.14
CA ILE A 776 -30.66 -32.24 6.88
C ILE A 776 -29.92 -30.93 6.63
N ALA A 777 -30.59 -29.79 6.85
CA ALA A 777 -29.99 -28.48 6.72
C ALA A 777 -28.83 -28.30 7.70
N ASP A 778 -28.98 -28.67 8.97
CA ASP A 778 -27.99 -28.47 10.04
C ASP A 778 -26.78 -29.42 9.88
N ALA A 779 -26.98 -30.64 9.39
CA ALA A 779 -25.89 -31.52 8.99
C ALA A 779 -25.05 -30.91 7.85
N ILE A 780 -25.71 -30.30 6.85
CA ILE A 780 -25.03 -29.56 5.77
C ILE A 780 -24.41 -28.26 6.28
N LYS A 781 -25.09 -27.44 7.11
CA LYS A 781 -24.54 -26.21 7.74
C LYS A 781 -23.24 -26.52 8.49
N LYS A 782 -23.20 -27.62 9.28
CA LYS A 782 -22.00 -28.02 10.03
C LYS A 782 -20.84 -28.43 9.10
N ASP A 783 -21.12 -29.19 8.04
CA ASP A 783 -20.09 -29.55 7.06
C ASP A 783 -19.66 -28.36 6.18
N LEU A 784 -20.56 -27.40 5.89
CA LEU A 784 -20.33 -26.17 5.13
C LEU A 784 -19.42 -25.18 5.86
N ARG A 785 -19.55 -25.02 7.18
CA ARG A 785 -18.89 -23.96 7.98
C ARG A 785 -17.40 -23.80 7.66
N HIS A 786 -16.66 -24.92 7.58
CA HIS A 786 -15.23 -24.90 7.24
C HIS A 786 -14.94 -24.42 5.81
N LEU A 787 -15.79 -24.74 4.83
CA LEU A 787 -15.62 -24.28 3.45
C LEU A 787 -16.01 -22.80 3.30
N ILE A 788 -17.05 -22.36 4.02
CA ILE A 788 -17.45 -20.95 4.12
C ILE A 788 -16.27 -20.11 4.62
N THR A 789 -15.64 -20.49 5.75
CA THR A 789 -14.47 -19.77 6.30
C THR A 789 -13.32 -19.65 5.29
N VAL A 790 -13.03 -20.71 4.53
CA VAL A 790 -11.93 -20.70 3.54
C VAL A 790 -12.28 -19.86 2.31
N VAL A 791 -13.52 -19.88 1.81
CA VAL A 791 -13.93 -19.07 0.65
C VAL A 791 -14.06 -17.59 1.02
N LEU A 792 -14.71 -17.26 2.14
CA LEU A 792 -14.75 -15.88 2.65
C LEU A 792 -13.34 -15.35 2.93
N GLY A 793 -12.44 -16.19 3.46
CA GLY A 793 -11.03 -15.85 3.61
C GLY A 793 -10.37 -15.45 2.29
N LEU A 794 -10.58 -16.23 1.21
CA LEU A 794 -10.04 -15.93 -0.12
C LEU A 794 -10.61 -14.62 -0.68
N ASP A 795 -11.89 -14.35 -0.47
CA ASP A 795 -12.52 -13.11 -0.93
C ASP A 795 -12.09 -11.88 -0.10
N ILE A 796 -11.83 -12.03 1.21
CA ILE A 796 -11.18 -11.00 2.04
C ILE A 796 -9.78 -10.68 1.51
N SER A 797 -8.97 -11.71 1.24
CA SER A 797 -7.63 -11.56 0.63
C SER A 797 -7.67 -11.04 -0.82
N LYS A 798 -8.83 -11.01 -1.48
CA LYS A 798 -9.08 -10.35 -2.78
C LYS A 798 -9.49 -8.87 -2.63
N GLY A 799 -9.90 -8.45 -1.43
CA GLY A 799 -10.14 -7.07 -1.07
C GLY A 799 -8.86 -6.31 -0.70
N LYS A 800 -8.94 -4.97 -0.64
CA LYS A 800 -7.81 -4.10 -0.23
C LYS A 800 -7.69 -3.89 1.29
N GLY A 801 -8.23 -4.81 2.09
CA GLY A 801 -8.30 -4.67 3.56
C GLY A 801 -7.44 -5.67 4.36
N ASP A 802 -6.94 -6.73 3.72
CA ASP A 802 -6.18 -7.78 4.40
C ASP A 802 -4.71 -7.33 4.56
N THR A 803 -4.25 -7.13 5.80
CA THR A 803 -2.89 -6.63 6.08
C THR A 803 -1.83 -7.72 5.80
N PRO A 804 -0.54 -7.39 5.57
CA PRO A 804 0.49 -8.41 5.33
C PRO A 804 0.59 -9.46 6.45
N LEU A 805 0.47 -9.02 7.71
CA LEU A 805 0.43 -9.90 8.88
C LEU A 805 -0.82 -10.80 8.86
N MET A 806 -2.00 -10.21 8.68
CA MET A 806 -3.28 -10.94 8.62
C MET A 806 -3.28 -11.98 7.50
N MET A 807 -2.77 -11.64 6.31
CA MET A 807 -2.61 -12.52 5.15
C MET A 807 -1.73 -13.74 5.47
N LEU A 808 -0.56 -13.53 6.08
CA LEU A 808 0.35 -14.62 6.48
C LEU A 808 -0.33 -15.54 7.52
N HIS A 809 -0.96 -14.98 8.55
CA HIS A 809 -1.63 -15.77 9.59
C HIS A 809 -2.88 -16.51 9.08
N ARG A 810 -3.65 -15.92 8.15
CA ARG A 810 -4.84 -16.53 7.53
C ARG A 810 -4.49 -17.79 6.72
N TRP A 811 -3.34 -17.79 6.04
CA TRP A 811 -2.98 -18.85 5.08
C TRP A 811 -1.87 -19.81 5.53
N ARG A 812 -1.18 -19.56 6.66
CA ARG A 812 -0.09 -20.43 7.17
C ARG A 812 -0.47 -21.91 7.35
N SER A 813 -1.75 -22.25 7.48
CA SER A 813 -2.25 -23.63 7.59
C SER A 813 -2.10 -24.42 6.28
N ARG A 814 -2.00 -23.75 5.13
CA ARG A 814 -1.78 -24.42 3.84
C ARG A 814 -0.37 -24.98 3.75
N TYR A 815 -0.27 -26.18 3.19
CA TYR A 815 0.95 -26.93 2.94
C TYR A 815 1.85 -26.24 1.89
N ALA A 816 3.15 -26.33 2.15
CA ALA A 816 4.22 -25.79 1.34
C ALA A 816 5.38 -26.80 1.35
N THR A 817 5.88 -27.21 0.18
CA THR A 817 6.98 -28.19 0.10
C THR A 817 8.32 -27.55 0.47
N ASP A 818 8.55 -26.33 0.02
CA ASP A 818 9.62 -25.47 0.55
C ASP A 818 9.02 -24.57 1.66
N PRO A 819 9.60 -24.53 2.87
CA PRO A 819 9.16 -23.63 3.93
C PRO A 819 9.06 -22.14 3.52
N ARG A 820 9.85 -21.70 2.55
CA ARG A 820 9.87 -20.30 2.09
C ARG A 820 8.64 -19.94 1.25
N ASP A 821 8.00 -20.93 0.64
CA ASP A 821 6.72 -20.75 -0.07
C ASP A 821 5.57 -20.37 0.88
N LYS A 822 5.71 -20.54 2.21
CA LYS A 822 4.78 -19.94 3.20
C LYS A 822 4.70 -18.42 3.07
N VAL A 823 5.76 -17.78 2.58
CA VAL A 823 5.84 -16.33 2.32
C VAL A 823 5.74 -16.07 0.81
N TYR A 824 6.60 -16.68 -0.01
CA TYR A 824 6.60 -16.43 -1.47
C TYR A 824 5.29 -16.83 -2.15
N GLY A 825 4.62 -17.87 -1.65
CA GLY A 825 3.27 -18.27 -2.07
C GLY A 825 2.17 -17.24 -1.83
N LEU A 826 2.43 -16.21 -1.00
CA LEU A 826 1.52 -15.12 -0.69
C LEU A 826 2.03 -13.73 -1.16
N MET A 827 3.32 -13.59 -1.47
CA MET A 827 3.93 -12.32 -1.92
C MET A 827 3.25 -11.69 -3.14
N GLY A 828 2.70 -12.49 -4.06
CA GLY A 828 1.96 -11.97 -5.21
C GLY A 828 0.64 -11.26 -4.85
N LEU A 829 0.08 -11.52 -3.68
CA LEU A 829 -1.15 -10.91 -3.17
C LEU A 829 -0.87 -9.51 -2.60
N LEU A 830 0.19 -9.40 -1.81
CA LEU A 830 0.62 -8.18 -1.11
C LEU A 830 1.04 -7.08 -2.07
N GLU A 831 1.05 -5.80 -1.67
CA GLU A 831 1.54 -4.73 -2.54
C GLU A 831 3.05 -4.85 -2.81
N TYR A 832 3.53 -4.38 -3.97
CA TYR A 832 4.91 -4.63 -4.44
C TYR A 832 5.96 -4.05 -3.46
N GLY A 833 6.68 -4.92 -2.76
CA GLY A 833 7.62 -4.51 -1.71
C GLY A 833 6.94 -4.17 -0.39
N ALA A 834 5.92 -4.94 0.01
CA ALA A 834 5.33 -4.91 1.35
C ALA A 834 6.33 -5.28 2.46
N PHE A 835 7.45 -5.94 2.10
CA PHE A 835 8.59 -6.20 2.98
C PHE A 835 9.86 -5.66 2.28
N PRO A 836 10.32 -4.44 2.60
CA PRO A 836 11.44 -3.79 1.88
C PRO A 836 12.77 -4.54 1.90
N SER A 837 13.03 -5.39 2.90
CA SER A 837 14.28 -6.16 3.07
C SER A 837 14.28 -7.53 2.37
N VAL A 838 13.17 -7.91 1.72
CA VAL A 838 12.96 -9.25 1.14
C VAL A 838 12.64 -9.14 -0.37
N PRO A 839 13.43 -9.79 -1.26
CA PRO A 839 13.10 -9.87 -2.68
C PRO A 839 11.76 -10.58 -2.95
N THR A 840 11.17 -10.37 -4.12
CA THR A 840 9.91 -11.04 -4.52
C THR A 840 10.04 -12.56 -4.60
N SER A 841 11.24 -13.04 -4.92
CA SER A 841 11.65 -14.44 -4.93
C SER A 841 13.17 -14.50 -4.74
N ASP A 842 13.63 -15.18 -3.70
CA ASP A 842 15.05 -15.42 -3.41
C ASP A 842 15.19 -16.76 -2.65
N TYR A 843 15.50 -17.81 -3.38
CA TYR A 843 15.71 -19.16 -2.86
C TYR A 843 17.17 -19.41 -2.45
N THR A 844 18.01 -18.36 -2.38
CA THR A 844 19.32 -18.40 -1.71
C THR A 844 19.20 -18.13 -0.21
N LEU A 845 18.21 -17.34 0.22
CA LEU A 845 17.93 -17.08 1.63
C LEU A 845 17.53 -18.35 2.39
N SER A 846 18.02 -18.49 3.62
CA SER A 846 17.53 -19.51 4.55
C SER A 846 16.15 -19.14 5.08
N THR A 847 15.34 -20.15 5.43
CA THR A 847 14.00 -19.94 6.03
C THR A 847 14.05 -19.08 7.29
N SER A 848 15.07 -19.25 8.13
CA SER A 848 15.26 -18.43 9.33
C SER A 848 15.50 -16.95 8.97
N ALA A 849 16.43 -16.66 8.06
CA ALA A 849 16.70 -15.28 7.62
C ALA A 849 15.46 -14.63 6.97
N LEU A 850 14.75 -15.36 6.12
CA LEU A 850 13.51 -14.90 5.51
C LEU A 850 12.45 -14.53 6.56
N TYR A 851 12.10 -15.46 7.46
CA TYR A 851 11.06 -15.21 8.47
C TYR A 851 11.45 -14.09 9.44
N THR A 852 12.74 -13.99 9.78
CA THR A 852 13.28 -12.93 10.65
C THR A 852 13.11 -11.55 10.00
N ARG A 853 13.50 -11.39 8.74
CA ARG A 853 13.33 -10.15 7.98
C ARG A 853 11.87 -9.75 7.80
N ILE A 854 11.00 -10.72 7.50
CA ILE A 854 9.55 -10.54 7.43
C ILE A 854 9.00 -9.99 8.76
N ALA A 855 9.42 -10.55 9.91
CA ALA A 855 9.03 -10.05 11.22
C ALA A 855 9.55 -8.62 11.50
N LEU A 856 10.82 -8.33 11.21
CA LEU A 856 11.40 -6.99 11.38
C LEU A 856 10.67 -5.94 10.53
N ASP A 857 10.40 -6.23 9.27
CA ASP A 857 9.71 -5.29 8.38
C ASP A 857 8.26 -5.09 8.82
N MET A 858 7.56 -6.12 9.29
CA MET A 858 6.22 -5.92 9.88
C MET A 858 6.26 -5.00 11.10
N ILE A 859 7.19 -5.19 12.03
CA ILE A 859 7.34 -4.33 13.23
C ILE A 859 7.64 -2.87 12.83
N ARG A 860 8.54 -2.68 11.85
CA ARG A 860 8.90 -1.36 11.31
C ARG A 860 7.75 -0.68 10.57
N ILE A 861 6.85 -1.45 9.95
CA ILE A 861 5.70 -0.93 9.18
C ILE A 861 4.51 -0.62 10.08
N THR A 862 4.22 -1.44 11.10
CA THR A 862 3.14 -1.15 12.06
C THR A 862 3.55 -0.15 13.13
N GLY A 863 4.85 0.00 13.38
CA GLY A 863 5.39 0.86 14.44
C GLY A 863 5.12 0.33 15.85
N ASN A 864 4.77 -0.95 15.98
CA ASN A 864 4.35 -1.58 17.23
C ASN A 864 4.69 -3.09 17.24
N LEU A 865 4.51 -3.74 18.38
CA LEU A 865 4.89 -5.13 18.63
C LEU A 865 3.80 -6.15 18.26
N VAL A 866 2.77 -5.76 17.50
CA VAL A 866 1.69 -6.67 17.06
C VAL A 866 2.18 -7.92 16.28
N PRO A 867 3.31 -7.91 15.55
CA PRO A 867 3.82 -9.13 14.89
C PRO A 867 4.40 -10.19 15.84
N LEU A 868 4.55 -9.89 17.13
CA LEU A 868 5.11 -10.79 18.15
C LEU A 868 4.05 -11.58 18.92
N ILE A 869 2.75 -11.32 18.70
CA ILE A 869 1.66 -11.83 19.54
C ILE A 869 1.23 -13.26 19.20
N GLY A 870 0.74 -13.97 20.21
CA GLY A 870 0.17 -15.32 20.10
C GLY A 870 1.21 -16.45 20.16
N MET A 871 0.77 -17.68 19.92
CA MET A 871 1.62 -18.87 20.00
C MET A 871 2.55 -18.96 18.79
N ARG A 872 3.84 -18.64 18.99
CA ARG A 872 4.90 -18.45 17.97
C ARG A 872 5.31 -19.69 17.16
N GLY A 873 4.54 -20.78 17.24
CA GLY A 873 4.90 -22.09 16.71
C GLY A 873 5.84 -22.86 17.64
N ASP A 874 5.48 -23.02 18.91
CA ASP A 874 6.23 -23.82 19.88
C ASP A 874 5.60 -25.24 20.01
N PRO A 875 6.38 -26.35 19.92
CA PRO A 875 7.81 -26.42 19.67
C PRO A 875 8.18 -26.07 18.21
N ARG A 876 9.21 -25.25 18.07
CA ARG A 876 9.72 -24.75 16.78
C ARG A 876 10.35 -25.86 15.96
N VAL A 877 10.17 -25.78 14.64
CA VAL A 877 10.70 -26.78 13.68
C VAL A 877 11.71 -26.18 12.70
N THR A 878 11.66 -24.87 12.46
CA THR A 878 12.62 -24.16 11.59
C THR A 878 13.96 -23.97 12.31
N PRO A 879 15.08 -24.58 11.85
CA PRO A 879 16.35 -24.51 12.56
C PRO A 879 16.94 -23.09 12.59
N GLY A 880 17.47 -22.69 13.75
CA GLY A 880 18.14 -21.39 13.91
C GLY A 880 17.23 -20.16 13.77
N LEU A 881 15.91 -20.33 13.92
CA LEU A 881 14.93 -19.24 13.94
C LEU A 881 14.97 -18.51 15.32
N PRO A 882 15.05 -17.16 15.37
CA PRO A 882 15.07 -16.44 16.64
C PRO A 882 13.81 -16.63 17.49
N SER A 883 13.96 -16.58 18.82
CA SER A 883 12.91 -16.91 19.81
C SER A 883 11.69 -15.98 19.79
N TRP A 884 11.82 -14.79 19.19
CA TRP A 884 10.76 -13.80 19.02
C TRP A 884 10.05 -13.89 17.65
N VAL A 885 10.66 -14.51 16.64
CA VAL A 885 10.11 -14.66 15.28
C VAL A 885 9.07 -15.78 15.23
N PHE A 886 8.00 -15.64 14.44
CA PHE A 886 6.96 -16.66 14.28
C PHE A 886 7.40 -17.80 13.32
N ASP A 887 7.19 -19.07 13.70
CA ASP A 887 7.49 -20.22 12.83
C ASP A 887 6.28 -20.58 11.94
N PHE A 888 6.25 -20.04 10.71
CA PHE A 888 5.16 -20.28 9.75
C PHE A 888 5.07 -21.73 9.23
N VAL A 889 6.05 -22.60 9.56
CA VAL A 889 5.99 -24.03 9.23
C VAL A 889 5.05 -24.80 10.17
N VAL A 890 4.89 -24.35 11.42
CA VAL A 890 4.17 -25.11 12.46
C VAL A 890 2.66 -25.12 12.20
N LEU A 891 2.20 -26.26 11.68
CA LEU A 891 0.80 -26.58 11.43
C LEU A 891 0.12 -27.03 12.73
N ASP A 892 -0.76 -26.18 13.26
CA ASP A 892 -1.65 -26.53 14.36
C ASP A 892 -3.07 -26.05 14.04
N GLU A 893 -3.86 -26.93 13.42
CA GLU A 893 -5.26 -26.67 13.04
C GLU A 893 -6.22 -26.62 14.24
N ALA A 894 -5.81 -27.09 15.41
CA ALA A 894 -6.60 -26.95 16.64
C ALA A 894 -6.43 -25.55 17.24
N ARG A 895 -5.20 -25.01 17.20
CA ARG A 895 -4.87 -23.71 17.80
C ARG A 895 -4.90 -22.52 16.84
N SER A 896 -5.06 -22.74 15.53
CA SER A 896 -5.01 -21.64 14.55
C SER A 896 -6.14 -20.60 14.60
N PRO A 897 -7.37 -20.85 15.10
CA PRO A 897 -8.41 -19.82 15.19
C PRO A 897 -8.02 -18.62 16.09
N ASN A 898 -7.27 -18.90 17.16
CA ASN A 898 -7.12 -17.95 18.28
C ASN A 898 -6.31 -16.69 17.91
N TRP A 899 -5.46 -16.71 16.88
CA TRP A 899 -4.60 -15.54 16.56
C TRP A 899 -5.40 -14.30 16.16
N PHE A 900 -6.50 -14.47 15.41
CA PHE A 900 -7.41 -13.36 15.05
C PHE A 900 -8.06 -12.73 16.29
N MET A 901 -8.45 -13.56 17.26
CA MET A 901 -9.03 -13.12 18.53
C MET A 901 -7.99 -12.40 19.41
N PHE A 902 -6.75 -12.93 19.47
CA PHE A 902 -5.64 -12.26 20.16
C PHE A 902 -5.28 -10.92 19.51
N TYR A 903 -5.34 -10.81 18.18
CA TYR A 903 -5.10 -9.57 17.45
C TYR A 903 -6.08 -8.46 17.85
N HIS A 904 -7.40 -8.73 17.78
CA HIS A 904 -8.39 -7.72 18.18
C HIS A 904 -8.43 -7.48 19.70
N ARG A 905 -8.04 -8.45 20.53
CA ARG A 905 -7.80 -8.23 21.96
C ARG A 905 -6.61 -7.29 22.21
N TYR A 906 -5.52 -7.44 21.47
CA TYR A 906 -4.35 -6.56 21.55
C TYR A 906 -4.68 -5.12 21.11
N GLU A 907 -5.50 -4.94 20.07
CA GLU A 907 -6.01 -3.62 19.65
C GLU A 907 -6.96 -2.96 20.68
N SER A 908 -7.47 -3.70 21.67
CA SER A 908 -8.40 -3.19 22.70
C SER A 908 -7.70 -2.60 23.94
N PHE A 909 -6.37 -2.66 24.01
CA PHE A 909 -5.58 -2.18 25.15
C PHE A 909 -4.50 -1.18 24.73
N TYR A 910 -3.86 -0.54 25.69
CA TYR A 910 -2.85 0.52 25.46
C TYR A 910 -1.85 0.59 26.63
N ALA A 911 -1.27 -0.56 26.99
CA ALA A 911 -0.44 -0.72 28.20
C ALA A 911 0.79 0.19 28.23
N ASP A 912 1.41 0.47 27.08
CA ASP A 912 2.55 1.39 26.93
C ASP A 912 2.19 2.88 27.04
N GLY A 913 0.91 3.23 27.17
CA GLY A 913 0.42 4.60 27.24
C GLY A 913 0.65 5.42 25.96
N GLY A 914 1.07 4.79 24.85
CA GLY A 914 1.43 5.46 23.60
C GLY A 914 2.89 5.89 23.49
N GLU A 915 3.79 5.39 24.35
CA GLU A 915 5.23 5.55 24.16
C GLU A 915 5.68 4.95 22.81
N PRO A 916 6.43 5.70 21.97
CA PRO A 916 6.83 5.23 20.65
C PRO A 916 7.77 4.03 20.75
N LEU A 917 7.61 3.07 19.85
CA LEU A 917 8.50 1.91 19.71
C LEU A 917 9.96 2.34 19.59
N ARG A 918 10.80 1.80 20.49
CA ARG A 918 12.26 1.93 20.47
C ARG A 918 12.84 0.52 20.36
N MET A 919 13.56 0.27 19.26
CA MET A 919 14.12 -1.04 18.95
C MET A 919 15.52 -0.93 18.34
N GLU A 920 16.39 -1.86 18.70
CA GLU A 920 17.66 -2.11 18.03
C GLU A 920 17.74 -3.58 17.62
N VAL A 921 18.56 -3.88 16.60
CA VAL A 921 18.72 -5.22 16.03
C VAL A 921 20.21 -5.50 15.85
N SER A 922 20.67 -6.71 16.19
CA SER A 922 22.07 -7.09 15.98
C SER A 922 22.45 -7.21 14.49
N ASP A 923 23.74 -7.08 14.19
CA ASP A 923 24.28 -7.20 12.82
C ASP A 923 23.97 -8.55 12.14
N ASP A 924 23.71 -9.61 12.92
CA ASP A 924 23.31 -10.94 12.44
C ASP A 924 21.78 -11.15 12.36
N GLU A 925 21.00 -10.09 12.61
CA GLU A 925 19.53 -10.04 12.65
C GLU A 925 18.86 -10.91 13.73
N ARG A 926 19.61 -11.57 14.63
CA ARG A 926 19.05 -12.54 15.59
C ARG A 926 18.54 -11.95 16.90
N LEU A 927 19.19 -10.91 17.41
CA LEU A 927 18.82 -10.26 18.66
C LEU A 927 17.97 -9.03 18.35
N LEU A 928 16.86 -8.90 19.07
CA LEU A 928 15.95 -7.77 19.04
C LEU A 928 15.94 -7.14 20.43
N THR A 929 16.57 -5.97 20.55
CA THR A 929 16.58 -5.16 21.78
C THR A 929 15.36 -4.25 21.76
N LEU A 930 14.64 -4.16 22.89
CA LEU A 930 13.45 -3.33 23.06
C LEU A 930 13.54 -2.59 24.40
N GLU A 931 13.11 -1.33 24.43
CA GLU A 931 12.91 -0.60 25.69
C GLU A 931 11.52 -0.88 26.28
N GLY A 932 11.41 -0.79 27.61
CA GLY A 932 10.16 -0.97 28.32
C GLY A 932 10.29 -0.85 29.84
N VAL A 933 9.15 -0.89 30.52
CA VAL A 933 9.03 -0.86 31.98
C VAL A 933 8.93 -2.29 32.51
N TYR A 934 9.80 -2.64 33.44
CA TYR A 934 9.67 -3.87 34.23
C TYR A 934 8.56 -3.71 35.28
N LEU A 935 7.64 -4.68 35.36
CA LEU A 935 6.54 -4.67 36.34
C LEU A 935 6.83 -5.59 37.54
N ASP A 936 7.06 -6.88 37.29
CA ASP A 936 7.15 -7.90 38.33
C ASP A 936 7.76 -9.21 37.81
N ARG A 937 7.94 -10.21 38.68
CA ARG A 937 8.35 -11.58 38.34
C ARG A 937 7.22 -12.57 38.59
N VAL A 938 7.06 -13.55 37.70
CA VAL A 938 6.14 -14.68 37.89
C VAL A 938 6.66 -15.59 39.01
N GLU A 939 5.82 -15.87 40.01
CA GLU A 939 6.17 -16.67 41.19
C GLU A 939 5.38 -17.98 41.27
N HIS A 940 4.13 -17.99 40.78
CA HIS A 940 3.30 -19.19 40.67
C HIS A 940 2.66 -19.27 39.28
N VAL A 941 2.51 -20.48 38.74
CA VAL A 941 1.85 -20.76 37.45
C VAL A 941 0.95 -21.98 37.63
N SER A 942 -0.21 -21.99 36.98
CA SER A 942 -1.11 -23.15 36.93
C SER A 942 -0.60 -24.22 35.97
N ASP A 943 -1.07 -25.46 36.15
CA ASP A 943 -1.09 -26.42 35.03
C ASP A 943 -1.90 -25.84 33.85
N VAL A 944 -1.53 -26.26 32.64
CA VAL A 944 -2.22 -25.87 31.39
C VAL A 944 -2.99 -27.07 30.86
N ILE A 945 -4.24 -26.89 30.44
CA ILE A 945 -4.98 -27.96 29.77
C ILE A 945 -4.32 -28.25 28.39
N ALA A 946 -3.63 -29.39 28.36
CA ALA A 946 -2.83 -29.89 27.24
C ALA A 946 -3.61 -30.89 26.36
N ASP A 947 -4.93 -30.90 26.44
CA ASP A 947 -5.80 -31.80 25.69
C ASP A 947 -6.20 -31.15 24.35
N GLY A 948 -5.89 -31.79 23.22
CA GLY A 948 -6.05 -31.24 21.86
C GLY A 948 -7.50 -31.19 21.33
N LYS A 949 -8.47 -30.95 22.21
CA LYS A 949 -9.90 -30.83 21.87
C LYS A 949 -10.13 -29.55 21.07
N LYS A 950 -10.88 -29.62 19.95
CA LYS A 950 -11.22 -28.44 19.13
C LYS A 950 -12.26 -27.51 19.78
N GLU A 951 -13.06 -28.03 20.73
CA GLU A 951 -14.07 -27.31 21.50
C GLU A 951 -13.98 -27.80 22.96
N LEU A 952 -14.06 -26.90 23.94
CA LEU A 952 -14.08 -27.24 25.38
C LEU A 952 -15.53 -27.35 25.86
N THR A 953 -15.83 -28.26 26.78
CA THR A 953 -17.15 -28.32 27.44
C THR A 953 -17.23 -27.36 28.62
N GLU A 954 -18.45 -27.12 29.10
CA GLU A 954 -18.72 -26.30 30.30
C GLU A 954 -17.96 -26.81 31.53
N ARG A 955 -17.73 -28.13 31.60
CA ARG A 955 -16.95 -28.77 32.67
C ARG A 955 -15.45 -28.59 32.50
N ASP A 956 -14.91 -28.76 31.28
CA ASP A 956 -13.48 -28.51 31.04
C ASP A 956 -13.11 -27.06 31.46
N ILE A 957 -14.01 -26.10 31.19
CA ILE A 957 -13.84 -24.71 31.61
C ILE A 957 -13.95 -24.54 33.14
N ASP A 958 -15.01 -25.04 33.79
CA ASP A 958 -15.18 -24.86 35.25
C ASP A 958 -14.13 -25.60 36.11
N ASP A 959 -13.69 -26.79 35.66
CA ASP A 959 -12.58 -27.52 36.29
C ASP A 959 -11.28 -26.69 36.23
N THR A 960 -11.02 -26.01 35.09
CA THR A 960 -9.86 -25.10 34.95
C THR A 960 -9.98 -23.89 35.88
N LEU A 961 -11.13 -23.21 35.88
CA LEU A 961 -11.40 -22.06 36.74
C LEU A 961 -11.35 -22.43 38.23
N SER A 962 -11.72 -23.66 38.59
CA SER A 962 -11.56 -24.22 39.94
C SER A 962 -10.09 -24.40 40.32
N SER A 963 -9.27 -24.93 39.42
CA SER A 963 -7.81 -25.06 39.61
C SER A 963 -7.15 -23.69 39.82
N TRP A 964 -7.41 -22.72 38.93
CA TRP A 964 -6.88 -21.36 39.03
C TRP A 964 -7.32 -20.65 40.32
N LYS A 965 -8.59 -20.80 40.71
CA LYS A 965 -9.11 -20.21 41.95
C LYS A 965 -8.50 -20.83 43.20
N SER A 966 -8.26 -22.14 43.20
CA SER A 966 -7.59 -22.86 44.28
C SER A 966 -6.15 -22.37 44.49
N LEU A 967 -5.39 -22.19 43.40
CA LEU A 967 -4.05 -21.61 43.44
C LEU A 967 -4.05 -20.18 44.00
N LEU A 968 -5.01 -19.34 43.56
CA LEU A 968 -5.16 -17.98 44.06
C LEU A 968 -5.48 -17.94 45.56
N ASP A 969 -6.45 -18.74 46.02
CA ASP A 969 -6.86 -18.78 47.43
C ASP A 969 -5.76 -19.32 48.34
N HIS A 970 -4.88 -20.18 47.83
CA HIS A 970 -3.68 -20.62 48.54
C HIS A 970 -2.72 -19.43 48.79
N VAL A 971 -2.31 -18.74 47.71
CA VAL A 971 -1.31 -17.66 47.76
C VAL A 971 -1.84 -16.44 48.53
N VAL A 972 -3.11 -16.05 48.34
CA VAL A 972 -3.74 -14.96 49.08
C VAL A 972 -3.76 -15.24 50.58
N LYS A 973 -4.04 -16.49 50.99
CA LYS A 973 -4.05 -16.92 52.39
C LYS A 973 -2.65 -17.02 53.00
N GLU A 974 -1.67 -17.49 52.23
CA GLU A 974 -0.26 -17.60 52.63
C GLU A 974 0.36 -16.21 52.86
N LYS A 975 0.26 -15.33 51.86
CA LYS A 975 0.77 -13.96 51.89
C LYS A 975 -0.09 -12.99 52.73
N ARG A 976 -1.30 -13.40 53.14
CA ARG A 976 -2.27 -12.60 53.93
C ARG A 976 -2.71 -11.31 53.23
N LEU A 977 -3.05 -11.40 51.94
CA LEU A 977 -3.40 -10.24 51.12
C LEU A 977 -4.89 -9.87 51.25
N GLU A 978 -5.19 -8.80 51.98
CA GLU A 978 -6.59 -8.35 52.23
C GLU A 978 -7.30 -7.86 50.95
N THR A 979 -6.57 -7.21 50.04
CA THR A 979 -7.04 -6.72 48.73
C THR A 979 -6.05 -7.03 47.62
N SER A 980 -6.44 -6.86 46.35
CA SER A 980 -5.50 -6.93 45.23
C SER A 980 -4.56 -5.70 45.20
N PRO A 981 -3.42 -5.76 44.47
CA PRO A 981 -2.59 -4.58 44.18
C PRO A 981 -3.32 -3.47 43.40
N THR A 982 -4.46 -3.79 42.76
CA THR A 982 -5.34 -2.82 42.08
C THR A 982 -6.39 -2.18 43.00
N GLY A 983 -6.42 -2.55 44.29
CA GLY A 983 -7.41 -2.05 45.27
C GLY A 983 -8.81 -2.67 45.13
N LEU A 984 -9.00 -3.57 44.17
CA LEU A 984 -10.26 -4.27 43.90
C LEU A 984 -10.39 -5.54 44.76
N SER A 985 -11.60 -6.13 44.77
CA SER A 985 -11.83 -7.40 45.47
C SER A 985 -11.26 -8.59 44.70
N TRP A 986 -10.73 -9.59 45.40
CA TRP A 986 -10.25 -10.83 44.76
C TRP A 986 -11.34 -11.57 43.96
N ARG A 987 -12.63 -11.41 44.30
CA ARG A 987 -13.77 -11.92 43.51
C ARG A 987 -13.87 -11.25 42.14
N GLU A 988 -13.68 -9.94 42.10
CA GLU A 988 -13.78 -9.13 40.88
C GLU A 988 -12.55 -9.31 40.00
N VAL A 989 -11.34 -9.17 40.56
CA VAL A 989 -10.10 -9.31 39.78
C VAL A 989 -10.01 -10.70 39.15
N PHE A 990 -10.34 -11.76 39.88
CA PHE A 990 -10.35 -13.13 39.33
C PHE A 990 -11.33 -13.28 38.15
N CYS A 991 -12.53 -12.68 38.25
CA CYS A 991 -13.48 -12.63 37.14
C CYS A 991 -12.91 -11.86 35.92
N ARG A 992 -12.45 -10.62 36.14
CA ARG A 992 -11.91 -9.77 35.06
C ARG A 992 -10.75 -10.47 34.36
N THR A 993 -9.82 -11.05 35.11
CA THR A 993 -8.72 -11.85 34.58
C THR A 993 -9.22 -13.05 33.76
N ALA A 994 -10.22 -13.82 34.26
CA ALA A 994 -10.78 -14.97 33.54
C ALA A 994 -11.50 -14.61 32.22
N LEU A 995 -12.07 -13.41 32.12
CA LEU A 995 -12.66 -12.87 30.88
C LEU A 995 -11.63 -12.14 29.98
N GLY A 996 -10.42 -11.91 30.50
CA GLY A 996 -9.43 -11.01 29.90
C GLY A 996 -9.95 -9.58 29.75
N ASP A 997 -10.74 -9.14 30.74
CA ASP A 997 -11.44 -7.86 30.92
C ASP A 997 -12.30 -7.35 29.75
N LEU A 998 -12.66 -8.23 28.80
CA LEU A 998 -13.51 -7.92 27.64
C LEU A 998 -14.68 -8.90 27.54
N ILE A 999 -15.82 -8.40 27.04
CA ILE A 999 -16.91 -9.23 26.52
C ILE A 999 -16.75 -9.31 25.00
N PHE A 1000 -16.70 -10.54 24.50
CA PHE A 1000 -16.25 -10.91 23.17
C PHE A 1000 -17.28 -11.82 22.48
N ASP A 1001 -17.51 -11.60 21.19
CA ASP A 1001 -18.31 -12.45 20.28
C ASP A 1001 -17.42 -12.83 19.08
N GLU A 1002 -17.70 -12.39 17.85
CA GLU A 1002 -16.69 -12.38 16.77
C GLU A 1002 -15.60 -11.31 17.00
N PHE A 1003 -15.96 -10.21 17.69
CA PHE A 1003 -15.10 -9.06 18.00
C PHE A 1003 -15.25 -8.64 19.48
N PRO A 1004 -14.34 -7.80 20.01
CA PRO A 1004 -14.53 -7.13 21.30
C PRO A 1004 -15.75 -6.21 21.25
N ILE A 1005 -16.74 -6.45 22.12
CA ILE A 1005 -17.94 -5.61 22.22
C ILE A 1005 -17.69 -4.42 23.15
N ARG A 1006 -17.06 -4.68 24.31
CA ARG A 1006 -16.78 -3.72 25.39
C ARG A 1006 -15.93 -4.35 26.48
N GLN A 1007 -15.42 -3.53 27.41
CA GLN A 1007 -14.86 -4.01 28.67
C GLN A 1007 -15.92 -4.70 29.55
N ALA A 1008 -15.45 -5.61 30.40
CA ALA A 1008 -16.27 -6.32 31.39
C ALA A 1008 -16.67 -5.40 32.54
N ASN A 1009 -17.87 -5.61 33.08
CA ASN A 1009 -18.40 -4.89 34.24
C ASN A 1009 -18.97 -5.85 35.31
N ASP A 1010 -19.37 -5.29 36.44
CA ASP A 1010 -19.82 -6.01 37.64
C ASP A 1010 -20.97 -6.99 37.33
N ASN A 1011 -21.89 -6.62 36.43
CA ASN A 1011 -23.00 -7.49 36.00
C ASN A 1011 -22.49 -8.69 35.18
N ASP A 1012 -21.45 -8.51 34.37
CA ASP A 1012 -20.83 -9.63 33.65
C ASP A 1012 -20.06 -10.54 34.59
N CYS A 1013 -19.47 -9.98 35.66
CA CYS A 1013 -18.89 -10.79 36.71
C CYS A 1013 -19.94 -11.61 37.47
N GLU A 1014 -21.12 -11.07 37.73
CA GLU A 1014 -22.21 -11.88 38.28
C GLU A 1014 -22.75 -12.92 37.26
N LYS A 1015 -22.72 -12.66 35.94
CA LYS A 1015 -22.99 -13.69 34.91
C LYS A 1015 -21.92 -14.79 34.85
N PHE A 1016 -20.65 -14.44 35.02
CA PHE A 1016 -19.55 -15.39 35.18
C PHE A 1016 -19.77 -16.28 36.42
N TRP A 1017 -20.06 -15.68 37.58
CA TRP A 1017 -20.34 -16.45 38.79
C TRP A 1017 -21.66 -17.25 38.71
N GLN A 1018 -22.64 -16.82 37.91
CA GLN A 1018 -23.84 -17.63 37.61
C GLN A 1018 -23.49 -18.88 36.79
N PHE A 1019 -22.73 -18.74 35.69
CA PHE A 1019 -22.22 -19.88 34.92
C PHE A 1019 -21.48 -20.89 35.82
N ARG A 1020 -20.60 -20.41 36.70
CA ARG A 1020 -19.88 -21.26 37.67
C ARG A 1020 -20.77 -21.99 38.68
N ASN A 1021 -22.03 -21.56 38.87
CA ASN A 1021 -22.99 -22.18 39.79
C ASN A 1021 -23.95 -23.17 39.12
N ASP A 1022 -24.30 -22.96 37.83
CA ASP A 1022 -25.33 -23.77 37.15
C ASP A 1022 -24.89 -24.41 35.82
N LEU A 1023 -23.65 -24.14 35.39
CA LEU A 1023 -23.02 -24.60 34.15
C LEU A 1023 -23.85 -24.32 32.88
N LYS A 1024 -24.60 -23.21 32.84
CA LYS A 1024 -25.29 -22.75 31.62
C LYS A 1024 -24.51 -21.64 30.90
N GLN A 1025 -24.29 -21.85 29.62
CA GLN A 1025 -23.70 -20.86 28.72
C GLN A 1025 -24.53 -19.56 28.74
N ASN A 1026 -23.85 -18.41 28.72
CA ASN A 1026 -24.44 -17.07 28.66
C ASN A 1026 -23.47 -16.12 27.92
N GLU A 1027 -23.75 -14.80 27.92
CA GLU A 1027 -22.92 -13.78 27.23
C GLU A 1027 -21.42 -13.79 27.57
N THR A 1028 -20.99 -14.40 28.69
CA THR A 1028 -19.55 -14.55 29.00
C THR A 1028 -18.89 -15.76 28.34
N TRP A 1029 -19.65 -16.67 27.71
CA TRP A 1029 -19.18 -17.99 27.26
C TRP A 1029 -17.99 -17.91 26.30
N GLU A 1030 -18.13 -17.19 25.17
CA GLU A 1030 -17.07 -17.06 24.17
C GLU A 1030 -15.80 -16.44 24.76
N SER A 1031 -15.97 -15.47 25.67
CA SER A 1031 -14.85 -14.81 26.37
C SER A 1031 -14.08 -15.80 27.25
N LEU A 1032 -14.77 -16.71 27.93
CA LEU A 1032 -14.16 -17.78 28.73
C LEU A 1032 -13.51 -18.86 27.85
N GLN A 1033 -14.19 -19.31 26.79
CA GLN A 1033 -13.67 -20.33 25.88
C GLN A 1033 -12.35 -19.88 25.23
N GLN A 1034 -12.22 -18.58 24.91
CA GLN A 1034 -10.99 -17.98 24.40
C GLN A 1034 -9.88 -17.85 25.45
N MET A 1035 -10.21 -17.42 26.67
CA MET A 1035 -9.21 -17.13 27.72
C MET A 1035 -8.72 -18.35 28.48
N VAL A 1036 -9.53 -19.41 28.59
CA VAL A 1036 -9.19 -20.65 29.29
C VAL A 1036 -8.48 -21.65 28.37
N SER A 1037 -8.76 -21.64 27.06
CA SER A 1037 -8.17 -22.58 26.10
C SER A 1037 -6.69 -22.27 25.81
N HIS A 1038 -5.82 -23.23 26.16
CA HIS A 1038 -4.37 -23.17 25.96
C HIS A 1038 -3.71 -21.89 26.48
N GLN A 1039 -4.04 -21.49 27.71
CA GLN A 1039 -3.33 -20.42 28.42
C GLN A 1039 -2.94 -20.86 29.83
N ALA A 1040 -1.92 -20.20 30.41
CA ALA A 1040 -1.42 -20.45 31.75
C ALA A 1040 -1.83 -19.30 32.68
N PHE A 1041 -2.56 -19.59 33.76
CA PHE A 1041 -2.84 -18.58 34.79
C PHE A 1041 -1.61 -18.44 35.69
N PHE A 1042 -1.23 -17.21 36.02
CA PHE A 1042 -0.05 -16.93 36.81
C PHE A 1042 -0.29 -15.88 37.89
N ILE A 1043 0.54 -15.96 38.94
CA ILE A 1043 0.58 -15.00 40.05
C ILE A 1043 2.02 -14.51 40.19
N THR A 1044 2.16 -13.20 40.31
CA THR A 1044 3.45 -12.50 40.43
C THR A 1044 3.85 -12.28 41.89
N LYS A 1045 5.12 -11.89 42.11
CA LYS A 1045 5.69 -11.69 43.45
C LYS A 1045 4.96 -10.60 44.24
N GLY A 1046 4.66 -9.47 43.61
CA GLY A 1046 3.84 -8.37 44.13
C GLY A 1046 2.34 -8.66 44.22
N GLY A 1047 1.88 -9.81 43.70
CA GLY A 1047 0.50 -10.28 43.85
C GLY A 1047 -0.46 -9.88 42.72
N TYR A 1048 0.03 -9.33 41.61
CA TYR A 1048 -0.77 -9.24 40.38
C TYR A 1048 -1.02 -10.64 39.82
N ILE A 1049 -2.22 -10.85 39.28
CA ILE A 1049 -2.62 -12.09 38.61
C ILE A 1049 -2.83 -11.83 37.12
N GLY A 1050 -2.56 -12.84 36.30
CA GLY A 1050 -2.70 -12.71 34.85
C GLY A 1050 -2.86 -14.06 34.17
N ILE A 1051 -3.01 -14.01 32.85
CA ILE A 1051 -3.06 -15.18 31.97
C ILE A 1051 -2.04 -14.97 30.85
N GLY A 1052 -1.20 -15.97 30.59
CA GLY A 1052 -0.09 -15.92 29.64
C GLY A 1052 -0.01 -17.16 28.75
N PRO A 1053 0.97 -17.24 27.84
CA PRO A 1053 1.14 -18.40 26.95
C PRO A 1053 1.45 -19.68 27.74
N PRO A 1054 1.17 -20.89 27.20
CA PRO A 1054 1.48 -22.18 27.83
C PRO A 1054 2.96 -22.41 28.22
N THR A 1055 3.86 -21.58 27.70
CA THR A 1055 5.31 -21.63 27.95
C THR A 1055 5.75 -20.78 29.14
N THR A 1056 4.84 -20.05 29.79
CA THR A 1056 5.08 -19.25 31.02
C THR A 1056 5.60 -20.11 32.16
N ARG A 1057 6.60 -19.62 32.90
CA ARG A 1057 7.27 -20.34 33.99
C ARG A 1057 7.42 -19.46 35.23
N VAL A 1058 7.54 -20.14 36.39
CA VAL A 1058 8.06 -19.51 37.60
C VAL A 1058 9.46 -18.97 37.30
N GLY A 1059 9.66 -17.68 37.58
CA GLY A 1059 10.92 -16.98 37.33
C GLY A 1059 10.91 -16.03 36.12
N ASP A 1060 9.93 -16.10 35.22
CA ASP A 1060 9.82 -15.20 34.06
C ASP A 1060 9.52 -13.75 34.50
N GLY A 1061 10.01 -12.77 33.74
CA GLY A 1061 9.76 -11.34 33.97
C GLY A 1061 8.52 -10.84 33.22
N LEU A 1062 7.72 -9.99 33.87
CA LEU A 1062 6.57 -9.29 33.30
C LEU A 1062 6.98 -7.86 32.92
N TRP A 1063 6.78 -7.48 31.66
CA TRP A 1063 7.25 -6.22 31.08
C TRP A 1063 6.15 -5.50 30.29
N VAL A 1064 6.18 -4.18 30.28
CA VAL A 1064 5.45 -3.34 29.32
C VAL A 1064 6.47 -2.71 28.38
N LEU A 1065 6.58 -3.27 27.18
CA LEU A 1065 7.51 -2.83 26.13
C LEU A 1065 6.90 -1.66 25.35
N PHE A 1066 7.70 -0.68 24.93
CA PHE A 1066 7.18 0.47 24.17
C PHE A 1066 6.78 0.06 22.74
N GLY A 1067 5.62 0.54 22.26
CA GLY A 1067 4.91 -0.06 21.13
C GLY A 1067 4.16 -1.37 21.49
N GLY A 1068 4.04 -1.70 22.78
CA GLY A 1068 3.42 -2.91 23.32
C GLY A 1068 2.09 -2.60 24.00
N TYR A 1069 0.98 -2.90 23.33
CA TYR A 1069 -0.36 -2.55 23.83
C TYR A 1069 -0.86 -3.46 24.96
N MET A 1070 -0.20 -4.60 25.18
CA MET A 1070 -0.42 -5.51 26.31
C MET A 1070 0.92 -5.87 26.96
N PRO A 1071 0.95 -6.27 28.26
CA PRO A 1071 2.16 -6.76 28.91
C PRO A 1071 2.71 -8.04 28.25
N PHE A 1072 4.04 -8.14 28.19
CA PHE A 1072 4.79 -9.29 27.67
C PHE A 1072 5.43 -10.08 28.81
N ILE A 1073 5.49 -11.40 28.64
CA ILE A 1073 6.24 -12.31 29.52
C ILE A 1073 7.54 -12.69 28.82
N LEU A 1074 8.67 -12.40 29.46
CA LEU A 1074 10.01 -12.67 28.96
C LEU A 1074 10.71 -13.65 29.91
N GLY A 1075 11.14 -14.80 29.40
CA GLY A 1075 12.00 -15.74 30.13
C GLY A 1075 13.48 -15.39 29.95
N ALA A 1076 14.28 -15.63 30.98
CA ALA A 1076 15.74 -15.43 30.94
C ALA A 1076 16.44 -16.50 30.07
N VAL A 1077 17.68 -16.22 29.65
CA VAL A 1077 18.49 -17.11 28.81
C VAL A 1077 19.76 -17.51 29.57
N GLY A 1078 19.74 -18.70 30.17
CA GLY A 1078 20.82 -19.20 31.04
C GLY A 1078 20.39 -19.30 32.50
N ASP A 1079 21.35 -19.33 33.40
CA ASP A 1079 21.13 -19.38 34.86
C ASP A 1079 21.03 -17.97 35.50
N GLU A 1080 20.99 -16.91 34.69
CA GLU A 1080 20.87 -15.53 35.15
C GLU A 1080 19.42 -15.20 35.54
N GLU A 1081 19.19 -14.74 36.78
CA GLU A 1081 17.91 -14.16 37.16
C GLU A 1081 17.77 -12.74 36.59
N PHE A 1082 16.54 -12.27 36.39
CA PHE A 1082 16.27 -10.86 36.12
C PHE A 1082 16.59 -10.00 37.35
N GLU A 1083 17.87 -9.65 37.56
CA GLU A 1083 18.23 -8.57 38.47
C GLU A 1083 17.83 -7.22 37.85
N PRO A 1084 17.03 -6.38 38.54
CA PRO A 1084 16.74 -5.03 38.08
C PRO A 1084 18.01 -4.17 38.17
N SER A 1085 18.68 -3.97 37.04
CA SER A 1085 19.81 -3.07 36.93
C SER A 1085 19.42 -1.66 37.36
N ASN A 1086 20.16 -1.08 38.32
CA ASN A 1086 19.85 0.23 38.91
C ASN A 1086 19.92 1.37 37.88
N LEU A 1087 18.79 1.68 37.25
CA LEU A 1087 18.57 2.83 36.38
C LEU A 1087 17.31 3.57 36.84
N SER A 1088 17.38 4.91 36.78
CA SER A 1088 16.52 5.86 37.50
C SER A 1088 15.49 6.56 36.62
#